data_AF-A0A644UZX3-F1
#
_entry.id   AF-A0A644UZX3-F1
#
_cell.length_a   1.000
_cell.length_b   1.000
_cell.length_c   1.000
_cell.angle_alpha   90.00
_cell.angle_beta   90.00
_cell.angle_gamma   90.00
#
_symmetry.space_group_name_H-M   'P 1'
#
loop_
_entity.id
_entity.type
_entity.pdbx_description
1 polymer ?
#
loop_
_entity_poly.entity_id
_entity_poly.type
_entity_poly.pdbx_seq_one_letter_code
_entity_poly.pdbx_strand_id
1 'polypeptide(L)'
;MNRFTFLLLWLFVSLNGFSQSNEYSKFYYQRASLFEELAVSPSDIVFLGNSITNGNEWTELFNDNRIKNRGISGDCAKGVYDRLEPVLRGTPHKLFLLIGINDLQRGTSPDTVLYWIDRIVQKVKQASPSTLLYVQSIMPVNDSFRSFSDQITNRQAIQTVNARLAQLCKQENIPFIDLFEGLSAGASGKLDPNYTNDGLHLLGKGYLRWKALLTPYLNETPAVQAYRPTVPVLTHKEINPVLRLSIVRTDATPFSLKSLRFSLQGTTQPSDIQQIRLYLADKDGMPDTDKSLGTTQAKGGEIEFSGNLPKGQDTLTLWVTVMLKNKVDLSHRIAVSCTEVSLDNGITLTPVHTGITAQRVGIALRQQMQDNIHTCRIPGLTTTRKGTLLAIYDGRRTSSRDLQGDIDICLNRSTDGGATWQPLQVVMDKGKWGGLPEKFNGVSDACILTDAKTGTIYIAGLWMHGVLDKETGKWVEGLNEQSSEWIHQWIYKGSQPGTGVKETSQFLITKSTDDGKTWSEPVNITAQTKRKEWWLFAPAPGHGITLNDGTLVFPTQGRDENGISFSNITWSKDGGKTWTTSNPAYKDVTECMVAQLEDGSLMLNMRDNRNRGNYTENGRRICTTTDLGVTWTEHPTSRKALIEPTCMGSLHKHIRKGKSLLLFSNPANQSVRTNMTLKVSTDNGNTWPESYQTELDQYRSAGYSCITSINEDTVGILYESSQAQLVFQQISLNELLDNKPKQNK
;
A
#
# COMPACT_ATOMS: atom_id res chain seq x y z
N MET A 1 -41.07 66.52 -58.02
CA MET A 1 -40.00 66.25 -59.00
C MET A 1 -39.65 64.77 -58.93
N ASN A 2 -39.85 64.09 -60.07
CA ASN A 2 -39.35 62.78 -60.52
C ASN A 2 -37.84 62.57 -60.20
N ARG A 3 -37.19 61.39 -60.16
CA ARG A 3 -37.47 59.96 -60.44
C ARG A 3 -36.15 59.18 -60.21
N PHE A 4 -36.22 57.91 -59.77
CA PHE A 4 -35.29 56.76 -59.96
C PHE A 4 -33.80 56.91 -59.54
N THR A 5 -33.13 55.92 -58.93
CA THR A 5 -32.85 54.58 -59.47
C THR A 5 -32.58 53.54 -58.37
N PHE A 6 -33.11 52.34 -58.58
CA PHE A 6 -32.92 51.09 -57.83
C PHE A 6 -31.53 50.44 -58.07
N LEU A 7 -31.02 49.72 -57.07
CA LEU A 7 -30.18 48.53 -57.30
C LEU A 7 -30.72 47.38 -56.44
N LEU A 8 -31.32 46.39 -57.11
CA LEU A 8 -31.82 45.13 -56.57
C LEU A 8 -30.69 44.09 -56.70
N LEU A 9 -30.22 43.52 -55.59
CA LEU A 9 -29.45 42.27 -55.60
C LEU A 9 -30.36 41.15 -55.08
N TRP A 10 -30.75 40.26 -55.99
CA TRP A 10 -31.39 38.99 -55.67
C TRP A 10 -30.37 38.04 -55.04
N LEU A 11 -30.64 37.56 -53.83
CA LEU A 11 -30.03 36.33 -53.32
C LEU A 11 -31.15 35.31 -53.06
N PHE A 12 -31.20 34.31 -53.93
CA PHE A 12 -31.91 33.06 -53.67
C PHE A 12 -31.25 32.37 -52.47
N VAL A 13 -31.96 32.24 -51.36
CA VAL A 13 -31.63 31.26 -50.31
C VAL A 13 -32.67 30.15 -50.40
N SER A 14 -32.21 29.01 -50.92
CA SER A 14 -32.91 27.74 -50.84
C SER A 14 -33.08 27.33 -49.37
N LEU A 15 -34.32 27.25 -48.92
CA LEU A 15 -34.70 26.62 -47.66
C LEU A 15 -34.49 25.11 -47.78
N ASN A 16 -33.30 24.63 -47.42
CA ASN A 16 -33.13 23.24 -47.00
C ASN A 16 -33.66 23.15 -45.57
N GLY A 17 -34.84 22.56 -45.41
CA GLY A 17 -35.35 22.16 -44.10
C GLY A 17 -34.40 21.12 -43.50
N PHE A 18 -33.60 21.54 -42.52
CA PHE A 18 -32.85 20.62 -41.68
C PHE A 18 -33.86 19.86 -40.81
N SER A 19 -34.04 18.58 -41.10
CA SER A 19 -34.61 17.63 -40.14
C SER A 19 -33.70 17.62 -38.91
N GLN A 20 -34.20 18.09 -37.76
CA GLN A 20 -33.52 17.89 -36.48
C GLN A 20 -33.51 16.39 -36.20
N SER A 21 -32.35 15.75 -36.29
CA SER A 21 -32.14 14.45 -35.68
C SER A 21 -32.25 14.61 -34.17
N ASN A 22 -33.25 13.98 -33.54
CA ASN A 22 -33.39 13.96 -32.08
C ASN A 22 -32.10 13.39 -31.45
N GLU A 23 -31.46 14.16 -30.57
CA GLU A 23 -30.19 13.79 -29.90
C GLU A 23 -30.36 12.60 -28.94
N TYR A 24 -31.56 12.43 -28.38
CA TYR A 24 -31.89 11.38 -27.42
C TYR A 24 -33.05 10.48 -27.88
N SER A 25 -33.29 9.39 -27.15
CA SER A 25 -34.39 8.47 -27.47
C SER A 25 -35.77 9.13 -27.30
N LYS A 26 -36.79 8.63 -28.00
CA LYS A 26 -38.18 9.11 -27.81
C LYS A 26 -38.62 8.96 -26.35
N PHE A 27 -38.22 7.87 -25.69
CA PHE A 27 -38.52 7.63 -24.28
C PHE A 27 -37.88 8.66 -23.36
N TYR A 28 -36.66 9.12 -23.67
CA TYR A 28 -36.02 10.21 -22.95
C TYR A 28 -36.88 11.47 -22.97
N TYR A 29 -37.33 11.92 -24.15
CA TYR A 29 -38.13 13.15 -24.25
C TYR A 29 -39.49 13.02 -23.55
N GLN A 30 -40.15 11.86 -23.65
CA GLN A 30 -41.41 11.60 -22.92
C GLN A 30 -41.24 11.68 -21.41
N ARG A 31 -40.14 11.13 -20.87
CA ARG A 31 -39.87 11.15 -19.44
C ARG A 31 -39.38 12.53 -18.97
N ALA A 32 -38.54 13.20 -19.76
CA ALA A 32 -38.06 14.54 -19.47
C ALA A 32 -39.23 15.54 -19.42
N SER A 33 -40.12 15.53 -20.41
CA SER A 33 -41.30 16.40 -20.42
C SER A 33 -42.23 16.12 -19.23
N LEU A 34 -42.41 14.85 -18.85
CA LEU A 34 -43.16 14.51 -17.65
C LEU A 34 -42.52 15.09 -16.38
N PHE A 35 -41.19 15.09 -16.29
CA PHE A 35 -40.47 15.64 -15.14
C PHE A 35 -40.45 17.17 -15.09
N GLU A 36 -40.73 17.86 -16.21
CA GLU A 36 -40.97 19.31 -16.21
C GLU A 36 -42.29 19.66 -15.52
N GLU A 37 -43.31 18.82 -15.67
CA GLU A 37 -44.63 18.99 -15.05
C GLU A 37 -44.69 18.51 -13.59
N LEU A 38 -43.90 17.47 -13.25
CA LEU A 38 -43.87 16.89 -11.91
C LEU A 38 -42.88 17.61 -10.99
N ALA A 39 -43.40 18.60 -10.24
CA ALA A 39 -42.62 19.41 -9.32
C ALA A 39 -41.80 18.60 -8.30
N VAL A 40 -40.62 19.12 -7.98
CA VAL A 40 -39.78 18.73 -6.84
C VAL A 40 -39.91 19.83 -5.79
N SER A 41 -39.93 19.45 -4.52
CA SER A 41 -40.02 20.36 -3.38
C SER A 41 -38.80 20.25 -2.46
N PRO A 42 -38.55 21.24 -1.57
CA PRO A 42 -37.38 21.24 -0.71
C PRO A 42 -37.33 20.10 0.33
N SER A 43 -38.43 19.39 0.57
CA SER A 43 -38.47 18.21 1.45
C SER A 43 -38.23 16.89 0.71
N ASP A 44 -38.19 16.92 -0.62
CA ASP A 44 -38.08 15.70 -1.43
C ASP A 44 -36.66 15.13 -1.46
N ILE A 45 -36.60 13.82 -1.63
CA ILE A 45 -35.37 13.05 -1.84
C ILE A 45 -35.40 12.53 -3.27
N VAL A 46 -34.50 13.00 -4.13
CA VAL A 46 -34.53 12.68 -5.56
C VAL A 46 -33.52 11.61 -5.89
N PHE A 47 -33.97 10.56 -6.58
CA PHE A 47 -33.12 9.52 -7.16
C PHE A 47 -32.98 9.79 -8.66
N LEU A 48 -31.81 10.27 -9.07
CA LEU A 48 -31.51 10.74 -10.43
C LEU A 48 -30.56 9.78 -11.14
N GLY A 49 -30.95 9.28 -12.32
CA GLY A 49 -30.11 8.36 -13.06
C GLY A 49 -30.73 7.78 -14.33
N ASN A 50 -30.32 6.57 -14.68
CA ASN A 50 -30.66 5.88 -15.92
C ASN A 50 -31.74 4.79 -15.76
N SER A 51 -31.73 3.74 -16.60
CA SER A 51 -32.65 2.59 -16.58
C SER A 51 -32.68 1.87 -15.23
N ILE A 52 -31.52 1.73 -14.60
CA ILE A 52 -31.38 1.06 -13.31
C ILE A 52 -32.06 1.86 -12.19
N THR A 53 -32.01 3.19 -12.27
CA THR A 53 -32.77 4.06 -11.37
C THR A 53 -34.26 4.08 -11.74
N ASN A 54 -34.58 4.06 -13.03
CA ASN A 54 -35.95 4.07 -13.53
C ASN A 54 -36.72 2.81 -13.08
N GLY A 55 -36.08 1.64 -13.07
CA GLY A 55 -36.73 0.34 -12.96
C GLY A 55 -37.23 -0.06 -11.56
N ASN A 56 -37.22 0.84 -10.57
CA ASN A 56 -37.63 0.53 -9.20
C ASN A 56 -38.66 1.51 -8.65
N GLU A 57 -39.57 0.96 -7.85
CA GLU A 57 -40.60 1.71 -7.10
C GLU A 57 -40.00 2.24 -5.78
N TRP A 58 -39.14 3.26 -5.87
CA TRP A 58 -38.36 3.74 -4.72
C TRP A 58 -39.19 4.20 -3.51
N THR A 59 -40.31 4.88 -3.77
CA THR A 59 -41.24 5.34 -2.73
C THR A 59 -41.80 4.17 -1.94
N GLU A 60 -42.25 3.12 -2.62
CA GLU A 60 -42.77 1.89 -2.00
C GLU A 60 -41.64 1.11 -1.30
N LEU A 61 -40.50 0.95 -1.97
CA LEU A 61 -39.36 0.19 -1.45
C LEU A 61 -38.86 0.73 -0.10
N PHE A 62 -38.82 2.06 0.06
CA PHE A 62 -38.40 2.72 1.29
C PHE A 62 -39.55 3.08 2.23
N ASN A 63 -40.80 2.99 1.77
CA ASN A 63 -41.98 3.50 2.48
C ASN A 63 -41.81 4.98 2.86
N ASP A 64 -41.34 5.81 1.93
CA ASP A 64 -41.08 7.25 2.14
C ASP A 64 -41.61 8.08 0.96
N ASN A 65 -42.70 8.80 1.20
CA ASN A 65 -43.41 9.62 0.21
C ASN A 65 -42.61 10.84 -0.29
N ARG A 66 -41.51 11.20 0.39
CA ARG A 66 -40.57 12.23 -0.05
C ARG A 66 -39.71 11.77 -1.22
N ILE A 67 -39.56 10.45 -1.44
CA ILE A 67 -38.67 9.94 -2.48
C ILE A 67 -39.32 10.10 -3.86
N LYS A 68 -38.61 10.73 -4.79
CA LYS A 68 -39.00 10.93 -6.18
C LYS A 68 -38.04 10.23 -7.13
N ASN A 69 -38.57 9.34 -7.98
CA ASN A 69 -37.80 8.71 -9.06
C ASN A 69 -37.64 9.68 -10.24
N ARG A 70 -36.40 9.97 -10.62
CA ARG A 70 -36.00 10.77 -11.80
C ARG A 70 -35.07 10.00 -12.72
N GLY A 71 -35.19 8.67 -12.74
CA GLY A 71 -34.53 7.77 -13.67
C GLY A 71 -35.16 7.77 -15.06
N ILE A 72 -34.32 7.69 -16.10
CA ILE A 72 -34.73 7.53 -17.51
C ILE A 72 -33.95 6.39 -18.16
N SER A 73 -34.65 5.42 -18.72
CA SER A 73 -34.02 4.31 -19.45
C SER A 73 -33.13 4.76 -20.61
N GLY A 74 -31.90 4.22 -20.68
CA GLY A 74 -30.92 4.53 -21.71
C GLY A 74 -30.25 5.91 -21.61
N ASP A 75 -30.47 6.64 -20.52
CA ASP A 75 -29.91 7.98 -20.31
C ASP A 75 -28.39 7.96 -20.05
N CYS A 76 -27.70 9.01 -20.50
CA CYS A 76 -26.26 9.19 -20.39
C CYS A 76 -25.94 10.40 -19.49
N ALA A 77 -24.68 10.57 -19.09
CA ALA A 77 -24.28 11.67 -18.21
C ALA A 77 -24.63 13.05 -18.79
N LYS A 78 -24.43 13.26 -20.10
CA LYS A 78 -24.86 14.50 -20.78
C LYS A 78 -26.38 14.67 -20.76
N GLY A 79 -27.15 13.60 -21.01
CA GLY A 79 -28.61 13.66 -21.01
C GLY A 79 -29.16 14.07 -19.64
N VAL A 80 -28.63 13.50 -18.55
CA VAL A 80 -28.94 13.92 -17.18
C VAL A 80 -28.62 15.40 -16.96
N TYR A 81 -27.47 15.90 -17.43
CA TYR A 81 -27.10 17.31 -17.32
C TYR A 81 -28.09 18.25 -18.02
N ASP A 82 -28.56 17.86 -19.21
CA ASP A 82 -29.46 18.64 -20.05
C ASP A 82 -30.86 18.77 -19.42
N ARG A 83 -31.38 17.71 -18.80
CA ARG A 83 -32.70 17.70 -18.11
C ARG A 83 -32.64 18.02 -16.62
N LEU A 84 -31.54 18.57 -16.12
CA LEU A 84 -31.32 18.72 -14.68
C LEU A 84 -32.18 19.83 -14.05
N GLU A 85 -32.58 20.83 -14.85
CA GLU A 85 -33.20 22.06 -14.33
C GLU A 85 -34.48 21.81 -13.50
N PRO A 86 -35.45 20.97 -13.93
CA PRO A 86 -36.68 20.75 -13.16
C PRO A 86 -36.43 20.17 -11.77
N VAL A 87 -35.31 19.43 -11.58
CA VAL A 87 -34.89 18.93 -10.28
C VAL A 87 -34.32 20.06 -9.42
N LEU A 88 -33.45 20.91 -9.98
CA LEU A 88 -32.76 21.95 -9.22
C LEU A 88 -33.67 23.11 -8.84
N ARG A 89 -34.66 23.44 -9.67
CA ARG A 89 -35.66 24.48 -9.37
C ARG A 89 -36.42 24.21 -8.08
N GLY A 90 -36.66 22.93 -7.78
CA GLY A 90 -37.35 22.47 -6.57
C GLY A 90 -36.48 22.37 -5.32
N THR A 91 -35.17 22.58 -5.46
CA THR A 91 -34.16 22.56 -4.39
C THR A 91 -34.27 21.38 -3.41
N PRO A 92 -34.26 20.11 -3.89
CA PRO A 92 -34.56 18.95 -3.06
C PRO A 92 -33.64 18.82 -1.85
N HIS A 93 -34.15 18.21 -0.78
CA HIS A 93 -33.38 17.96 0.43
C HIS A 93 -32.14 17.09 0.17
N LYS A 94 -32.32 15.97 -0.55
CA LYS A 94 -31.26 15.03 -0.93
C LYS A 94 -31.35 14.67 -2.40
N LEU A 95 -30.21 14.47 -3.05
CA LEU A 95 -30.12 14.06 -4.46
C LEU A 95 -29.12 12.90 -4.59
N PHE A 96 -29.59 11.73 -5.00
CA PHE A 96 -28.78 10.54 -5.22
C PHE A 96 -28.55 10.36 -6.73
N LEU A 97 -27.31 10.52 -7.19
CA LEU A 97 -26.92 10.43 -8.59
C LEU A 97 -26.28 9.07 -8.90
N LEU A 98 -26.81 8.36 -9.90
CA LEU A 98 -26.17 7.19 -10.51
C LEU A 98 -26.24 7.31 -12.04
N ILE A 99 -25.09 7.45 -12.70
CA ILE A 99 -25.02 7.60 -14.16
C ILE A 99 -23.66 7.14 -14.72
N GLY A 100 -23.55 6.92 -16.03
CA GLY A 100 -22.29 6.64 -16.74
C GLY A 100 -22.19 5.26 -17.37
N ILE A 101 -23.01 4.27 -16.97
CA ILE A 101 -22.94 2.92 -17.53
C ILE A 101 -23.30 2.87 -19.03
N ASN A 102 -24.34 3.61 -19.44
CA ASN A 102 -24.76 3.69 -20.83
C ASN A 102 -23.73 4.41 -21.71
N ASP A 103 -23.03 5.41 -21.15
CA ASP A 103 -21.97 6.13 -21.82
C ASP A 103 -20.81 5.17 -22.16
N LEU A 104 -20.37 4.38 -21.16
CA LEU A 104 -19.32 3.38 -21.34
C LEU A 104 -19.75 2.30 -22.36
N GLN A 105 -20.98 1.82 -22.27
CA GLN A 105 -21.54 0.83 -23.21
C GLN A 105 -21.55 1.35 -24.66
N ARG A 106 -21.72 2.66 -24.86
CA ARG A 106 -21.67 3.32 -26.17
C ARG A 106 -20.24 3.68 -26.62
N GLY A 107 -19.21 3.27 -25.89
CA GLY A 107 -17.81 3.52 -26.22
C GLY A 107 -17.28 4.89 -25.78
N THR A 108 -18.01 5.62 -24.94
CA THR A 108 -17.54 6.90 -24.37
C THR A 108 -16.36 6.64 -23.43
N SER A 109 -15.31 7.46 -23.51
CA SER A 109 -14.13 7.30 -22.66
C SER A 109 -14.45 7.59 -21.18
N PRO A 110 -13.77 6.94 -20.22
CA PRO A 110 -13.88 7.28 -18.79
C PRO A 110 -13.72 8.77 -18.50
N ASP A 111 -12.82 9.46 -19.21
CA ASP A 111 -12.57 10.90 -19.04
C ASP A 111 -13.78 11.74 -19.42
N THR A 112 -14.45 11.43 -20.52
CA THR A 112 -15.66 12.14 -20.97
C THR A 112 -16.85 11.85 -20.06
N VAL A 113 -16.98 10.62 -19.54
CA VAL A 113 -18.01 10.30 -18.54
C VAL A 113 -17.82 11.15 -17.28
N LEU A 114 -16.59 11.21 -16.76
CA LEU A 114 -16.25 12.00 -15.58
C LEU A 114 -16.47 13.49 -15.79
N TYR A 115 -16.10 14.01 -16.97
CA TYR A 115 -16.33 15.40 -17.33
C TYR A 115 -17.82 15.78 -17.17
N TRP A 116 -18.74 14.97 -17.71
CA TRP A 116 -20.17 15.28 -17.60
C TRP A 116 -20.71 15.12 -16.18
N ILE A 117 -20.22 14.13 -15.42
CA ILE A 117 -20.62 13.98 -14.01
C ILE A 117 -20.14 15.18 -13.18
N ASP A 118 -18.90 15.65 -13.38
CA ASP A 118 -18.42 16.88 -12.74
C ASP A 118 -19.30 18.08 -13.11
N ARG A 119 -19.67 18.25 -14.39
CA ARG A 119 -20.60 19.30 -14.82
C ARG A 119 -21.97 19.22 -14.11
N ILE A 120 -22.50 18.02 -13.87
CA ILE A 120 -23.71 17.83 -13.06
C ILE A 120 -23.46 18.29 -11.62
N VAL A 121 -22.38 17.82 -10.99
CA VAL A 121 -21.99 18.20 -9.62
C VAL A 121 -21.90 19.72 -9.46
N GLN A 122 -21.16 20.38 -10.35
CA GLN A 122 -21.00 21.84 -10.31
C GLN A 122 -22.34 22.57 -10.47
N LYS A 123 -23.21 22.09 -11.38
CA LYS A 123 -24.54 22.68 -11.62
C LYS A 123 -25.46 22.51 -10.41
N VAL A 124 -25.43 21.36 -9.73
CA VAL A 124 -26.15 21.14 -8.46
C VAL A 124 -25.65 22.11 -7.39
N LYS A 125 -24.33 22.19 -7.17
CA LYS A 125 -23.75 23.06 -6.14
C LYS A 125 -24.06 24.54 -6.39
N GLN A 126 -24.09 24.97 -7.65
CA GLN A 126 -24.36 26.35 -8.01
C GLN A 126 -25.85 26.71 -7.88
N ALA A 127 -26.75 25.87 -8.40
CA ALA A 127 -28.17 26.21 -8.49
C ALA A 127 -29.02 25.70 -7.32
N SER A 128 -28.53 24.71 -6.56
CA SER A 128 -29.19 24.18 -5.37
C SER A 128 -28.18 23.88 -4.24
N PRO A 129 -27.52 24.92 -3.69
CA PRO A 129 -26.44 24.76 -2.71
C PRO A 129 -26.87 24.09 -1.39
N SER A 130 -28.17 24.08 -1.08
CA SER A 130 -28.73 23.41 0.10
C SER A 130 -29.03 21.93 -0.11
N THR A 131 -28.99 21.43 -1.36
CA THR A 131 -29.23 20.02 -1.66
C THR A 131 -28.03 19.17 -1.23
N LEU A 132 -28.28 18.16 -0.41
CA LEU A 132 -27.28 17.15 -0.08
C LEU A 132 -27.13 16.17 -1.25
N LEU A 133 -26.05 16.34 -2.03
CA LEU A 133 -25.73 15.48 -3.16
C LEU A 133 -25.00 14.22 -2.69
N TYR A 134 -25.40 13.06 -3.20
CA TYR A 134 -24.76 11.77 -3.00
C TYR A 134 -24.45 11.18 -4.37
N VAL A 135 -23.19 10.86 -4.63
CA VAL A 135 -22.78 10.25 -5.90
C VAL A 135 -22.54 8.76 -5.67
N GLN A 136 -23.18 7.94 -6.47
CA GLN A 136 -23.07 6.49 -6.40
C GLN A 136 -22.10 6.00 -7.46
N SER A 137 -21.27 5.01 -7.10
CA SER A 137 -20.43 4.31 -8.06
C SER A 137 -21.28 3.70 -9.18
N ILE A 138 -20.75 3.62 -10.39
CA ILE A 138 -21.28 2.73 -11.43
C ILE A 138 -21.23 1.29 -10.87
N MET A 139 -22.35 0.57 -10.92
CA MET A 139 -22.49 -0.80 -10.40
C MET A 139 -21.56 -1.79 -11.11
N PRO A 140 -21.26 -2.96 -10.52
CA PRO A 140 -20.53 -3.98 -11.24
C PRO A 140 -21.44 -4.57 -12.32
N VAL A 141 -20.84 -5.23 -13.31
CA VAL A 141 -21.54 -6.00 -14.35
C VAL A 141 -21.13 -7.47 -14.27
N ASN A 142 -21.96 -8.35 -14.81
CA ASN A 142 -21.68 -9.78 -14.87
C ASN A 142 -21.74 -10.28 -16.33
N ASP A 143 -20.56 -10.45 -16.91
CA ASP A 143 -20.30 -10.96 -18.26
C ASP A 143 -20.67 -12.44 -18.47
N SER A 144 -21.10 -13.15 -17.42
CA SER A 144 -21.52 -14.55 -17.53
C SER A 144 -22.94 -14.69 -18.07
N PHE A 145 -23.69 -13.59 -18.20
CA PHE A 145 -25.01 -13.54 -18.82
C PHE A 145 -24.88 -13.12 -20.30
N ARG A 146 -25.48 -13.91 -21.20
CA ARG A 146 -25.27 -13.87 -22.67
C ARG A 146 -25.81 -12.62 -23.39
N SER A 147 -26.55 -11.76 -22.71
CA SER A 147 -26.98 -10.48 -23.26
C SER A 147 -25.86 -9.48 -22.97
N PHE A 148 -25.20 -8.93 -24.00
CA PHE A 148 -24.11 -7.94 -23.93
C PHE A 148 -22.65 -8.44 -23.93
N SER A 149 -22.36 -9.65 -24.44
CA SER A 149 -20.95 -10.09 -24.64
C SER A 149 -20.17 -9.29 -25.70
N ASP A 150 -20.84 -8.51 -26.56
CA ASP A 150 -20.21 -8.04 -27.81
C ASP A 150 -19.93 -6.53 -27.91
N GLN A 151 -20.24 -5.70 -26.90
CA GLN A 151 -19.81 -4.30 -26.89
C GLN A 151 -19.41 -3.81 -25.49
N ILE A 152 -18.08 -3.73 -25.30
CA ILE A 152 -17.29 -3.06 -24.28
C ILE A 152 -18.10 -2.30 -23.22
N THR A 153 -18.35 -2.95 -22.08
CA THR A 153 -18.17 -2.29 -20.79
C THR A 153 -16.99 -2.95 -20.12
N ASN A 154 -15.77 -2.47 -20.42
CA ASN A 154 -14.60 -3.02 -19.75
C ASN A 154 -14.74 -2.75 -18.25
N ARG A 155 -14.75 -3.79 -17.43
CA ARG A 155 -14.74 -3.67 -15.97
C ARG A 155 -13.68 -2.68 -15.50
N GLN A 156 -12.52 -2.68 -16.16
CA GLN A 156 -11.46 -1.73 -15.90
C GLN A 156 -11.91 -0.27 -16.10
N ALA A 157 -12.75 0.01 -17.10
CA ALA A 157 -13.31 1.34 -17.33
C ALA A 157 -14.27 1.75 -16.21
N ILE A 158 -15.15 0.84 -15.75
CA ILE A 158 -16.03 1.08 -14.60
C ILE A 158 -15.19 1.40 -13.35
N GLN A 159 -14.18 0.57 -13.06
CA GLN A 159 -13.28 0.77 -11.92
C GLN A 159 -12.50 2.09 -12.03
N THR A 160 -12.06 2.45 -13.24
CA THR A 160 -11.37 3.72 -13.50
C THR A 160 -12.27 4.92 -13.23
N VAL A 161 -13.52 4.88 -13.74
CA VAL A 161 -14.50 5.93 -13.47
C VAL A 161 -14.82 6.00 -11.99
N ASN A 162 -15.10 4.87 -11.33
CA ASN A 162 -15.44 4.84 -9.90
C ASN A 162 -14.31 5.35 -9.01
N ALA A 163 -13.06 4.97 -9.28
CA ALA A 163 -11.90 5.48 -8.53
C ALA A 163 -11.76 7.00 -8.65
N ARG A 164 -11.98 7.54 -9.85
CA ARG A 164 -11.91 8.99 -10.10
C ARG A 164 -13.15 9.74 -9.61
N LEU A 165 -14.33 9.11 -9.62
CA LEU A 165 -15.54 9.65 -8.99
C LEU A 165 -15.35 9.77 -7.49
N ALA A 166 -14.79 8.75 -6.83
CA ALA A 166 -14.46 8.82 -5.41
C ALA A 166 -13.47 9.96 -5.12
N GLN A 167 -12.49 10.17 -5.99
CA GLN A 167 -11.56 11.31 -5.89
C GLN A 167 -12.26 12.66 -6.08
N LEU A 168 -13.11 12.80 -7.10
CA LEU A 168 -13.91 14.00 -7.34
C LEU A 168 -14.81 14.31 -6.13
N CYS A 169 -15.51 13.31 -5.61
CA CYS A 169 -16.36 13.45 -4.44
C CYS A 169 -15.57 13.89 -3.21
N LYS A 170 -14.36 13.35 -3.01
CA LYS A 170 -13.45 13.81 -1.96
C LYS A 170 -13.02 15.27 -2.15
N GLN A 171 -12.71 15.69 -3.38
CA GLN A 171 -12.32 17.07 -3.71
C GLN A 171 -13.46 18.06 -3.49
N GLU A 172 -14.67 17.66 -3.85
CA GLU A 172 -15.87 18.51 -3.80
C GLU A 172 -16.61 18.44 -2.45
N ASN A 173 -16.12 17.62 -1.52
CA ASN A 173 -16.70 17.32 -0.21
C ASN A 173 -18.15 16.79 -0.31
N ILE A 174 -18.30 15.73 -1.09
CA ILE A 174 -19.56 15.04 -1.41
C ILE A 174 -19.44 13.57 -0.97
N PRO A 175 -20.45 12.98 -0.32
CA PRO A 175 -20.46 11.54 -0.03
C PRO A 175 -20.47 10.68 -1.31
N PHE A 176 -19.49 9.77 -1.40
CA PHE A 176 -19.44 8.72 -2.41
C PHE A 176 -19.98 7.40 -1.84
N ILE A 177 -20.92 6.77 -2.54
CA ILE A 177 -21.53 5.50 -2.12
C ILE A 177 -21.07 4.39 -3.07
N ASP A 178 -20.32 3.44 -2.53
CA ASP A 178 -19.75 2.33 -3.29
C ASP A 178 -20.75 1.16 -3.45
N LEU A 179 -21.56 1.26 -4.51
CA LEU A 179 -22.42 0.16 -4.95
C LEU A 179 -21.65 -0.92 -5.70
N PHE A 180 -20.47 -0.61 -6.25
CA PHE A 180 -19.65 -1.56 -6.99
C PHE A 180 -19.23 -2.70 -6.07
N GLU A 181 -18.63 -2.37 -4.92
CA GLU A 181 -18.31 -3.35 -3.89
C GLU A 181 -19.58 -3.94 -3.27
N GLY A 182 -20.56 -3.10 -2.93
CA GLY A 182 -21.76 -3.50 -2.21
C GLY A 182 -22.67 -4.51 -2.93
N LEU A 183 -22.61 -4.56 -4.26
CA LEU A 183 -23.40 -5.46 -5.13
C LEU A 183 -22.55 -6.58 -5.78
N SER A 184 -21.25 -6.64 -5.51
CA SER A 184 -20.38 -7.68 -6.07
C SER A 184 -20.51 -9.02 -5.33
N ALA A 185 -20.38 -10.14 -6.06
CA ALA A 185 -20.24 -11.48 -5.48
C ALA A 185 -18.81 -11.70 -4.94
N GLY A 186 -18.49 -11.05 -3.82
CA GLY A 186 -17.21 -11.17 -3.13
C GLY A 186 -16.00 -10.83 -4.00
N ALA A 187 -14.92 -11.62 -3.89
CA ALA A 187 -13.66 -11.39 -4.60
C ALA A 187 -13.76 -11.44 -6.14
N SER A 188 -14.89 -11.90 -6.69
CA SER A 188 -15.07 -11.98 -8.13
C SER A 188 -15.19 -10.61 -8.78
N GLY A 189 -15.57 -9.55 -8.05
CA GLY A 189 -15.84 -8.20 -8.57
C GLY A 189 -16.91 -8.14 -9.68
N LYS A 190 -17.69 -9.22 -9.87
CA LYS A 190 -18.84 -9.28 -10.79
C LYS A 190 -20.10 -8.97 -10.02
N LEU A 191 -21.12 -8.43 -10.70
CA LEU A 191 -22.46 -8.33 -10.13
C LEU A 191 -22.95 -9.71 -9.69
N ASP A 192 -23.44 -9.81 -8.46
CA ASP A 192 -23.87 -11.09 -7.91
C ASP A 192 -24.94 -11.72 -8.81
N PRO A 193 -24.77 -12.98 -9.25
CA PRO A 193 -25.74 -13.64 -10.12
C PRO A 193 -27.14 -13.79 -9.49
N ASN A 194 -27.28 -13.69 -8.16
CA ASN A 194 -28.58 -13.63 -7.49
C ASN A 194 -29.29 -12.28 -7.64
N TYR A 195 -28.57 -11.24 -8.06
CA TYR A 195 -29.06 -9.88 -8.18
C TYR A 195 -29.40 -9.50 -9.62
N THR A 196 -29.11 -10.33 -10.62
CA THR A 196 -29.33 -10.00 -12.04
C THR A 196 -29.77 -11.21 -12.85
N ASN A 197 -30.48 -10.97 -13.95
CA ASN A 197 -30.83 -11.98 -14.95
C ASN A 197 -30.21 -11.70 -16.33
N ASP A 198 -29.59 -10.53 -16.52
CA ASP A 198 -29.00 -10.10 -17.78
C ASP A 198 -27.57 -9.57 -17.63
N GLY A 199 -27.03 -9.55 -16.42
CA GLY A 199 -25.67 -9.09 -16.12
C GLY A 199 -25.53 -7.59 -15.86
N LEU A 200 -26.62 -6.82 -15.96
CA LEU A 200 -26.61 -5.35 -15.84
C LEU A 200 -27.74 -4.83 -14.93
N HIS A 201 -28.97 -5.24 -15.18
CA HIS A 201 -30.15 -4.79 -14.44
C HIS A 201 -30.37 -5.64 -13.19
N LEU A 202 -30.94 -5.00 -12.16
CA LEU A 202 -31.18 -5.65 -10.88
C LEU A 202 -32.54 -6.35 -10.84
N LEU A 203 -32.54 -7.55 -10.26
CA LEU A 203 -33.72 -8.22 -9.74
C LEU A 203 -34.09 -7.62 -8.37
N GLY A 204 -35.27 -7.97 -7.85
CA GLY A 204 -35.76 -7.47 -6.56
C GLY A 204 -34.78 -7.67 -5.39
N LYS A 205 -34.05 -8.79 -5.34
CA LYS A 205 -32.99 -9.02 -4.33
C LYS A 205 -31.83 -8.01 -4.45
N GLY A 206 -31.46 -7.65 -5.67
CA GLY A 206 -30.46 -6.62 -5.93
C GLY A 206 -30.94 -5.23 -5.46
N TYR A 207 -32.20 -4.88 -5.73
CA TYR A 207 -32.78 -3.63 -5.23
C TYR A 207 -32.90 -3.60 -3.69
N LEU A 208 -33.20 -4.72 -3.04
CA LEU A 208 -33.18 -4.81 -1.57
C LEU A 208 -31.75 -4.64 -1.00
N ARG A 209 -30.73 -5.17 -1.67
CA ARG A 209 -29.34 -4.94 -1.28
C ARG A 209 -28.96 -3.47 -1.46
N TRP A 210 -29.33 -2.87 -2.58
CA TRP A 210 -29.10 -1.44 -2.84
C TRP A 210 -29.84 -0.57 -1.82
N LYS A 211 -31.09 -0.90 -1.47
CA LYS A 211 -31.83 -0.27 -0.38
C LYS A 211 -30.99 -0.22 0.90
N ALA A 212 -30.46 -1.37 1.33
CA ALA A 212 -29.65 -1.46 2.53
C ALA A 212 -28.37 -0.59 2.47
N LEU A 213 -27.75 -0.46 1.29
CA LEU A 213 -26.59 0.41 1.09
C LEU A 213 -26.95 1.90 1.17
N LEU A 214 -28.18 2.27 0.80
CA LEU A 214 -28.64 3.66 0.83
C LEU A 214 -29.30 4.09 2.13
N THR A 215 -29.88 3.16 2.90
CA THR A 215 -30.57 3.45 4.17
C THR A 215 -29.79 4.38 5.11
N PRO A 216 -28.46 4.21 5.33
CA PRO A 216 -27.71 5.11 6.20
C PRO A 216 -27.74 6.58 5.77
N TYR A 217 -27.89 6.84 4.46
CA TYR A 217 -27.88 8.18 3.88
C TYR A 217 -29.28 8.80 3.78
N LEU A 218 -30.33 8.01 3.99
CA LEU A 218 -31.71 8.49 4.03
C LEU A 218 -32.10 8.98 5.43
N ASN A 219 -31.53 8.39 6.47
CA ASN A 219 -31.73 8.79 7.86
C ASN A 219 -31.26 10.24 8.09
N GLU A 220 -31.90 10.93 9.04
CA GLU A 220 -31.57 12.32 9.42
C GLU A 220 -30.61 12.40 10.63
N THR A 221 -30.07 11.24 11.07
CA THR A 221 -29.05 11.16 12.12
C THR A 221 -27.69 10.83 11.51
N PRO A 222 -26.58 11.45 11.98
CA PRO A 222 -25.25 11.19 11.44
C PRO A 222 -24.88 9.71 11.44
N ALA A 223 -24.19 9.25 10.39
CA ALA A 223 -23.66 7.90 10.29
C ALA A 223 -22.26 7.82 10.93
N VAL A 224 -21.97 6.74 11.66
CA VAL A 224 -20.67 6.55 12.33
C VAL A 224 -19.98 5.31 11.76
N GLN A 225 -18.79 5.50 11.19
CA GLN A 225 -17.93 4.44 10.69
C GLN A 225 -16.68 4.34 11.55
N ALA A 226 -16.38 3.15 12.06
CA ALA A 226 -15.19 2.87 12.86
C ALA A 226 -14.29 1.89 12.09
N TYR A 227 -13.13 2.36 11.66
CA TYR A 227 -12.17 1.56 10.87
C TYR A 227 -10.90 1.34 11.67
N ARG A 228 -10.52 0.07 11.85
CA ARG A 228 -9.22 -0.29 12.43
C ARG A 228 -8.25 -0.71 11.32
N PRO A 229 -7.09 -0.02 11.19
CA PRO A 229 -6.11 -0.34 10.17
C PRO A 229 -5.24 -1.55 10.56
N THR A 230 -4.74 -2.27 9.56
CA THR A 230 -3.68 -3.28 9.71
C THR A 230 -2.31 -2.59 9.74
N VAL A 231 -1.91 -2.10 10.91
CA VAL A 231 -0.57 -1.54 11.18
C VAL A 231 -0.08 -2.01 12.54
N PRO A 232 1.24 -2.11 12.76
CA PRO A 232 1.77 -2.49 14.07
C PRO A 232 1.56 -1.37 15.10
N VAL A 233 1.30 -1.76 16.34
CA VAL A 233 1.31 -0.86 17.51
C VAL A 233 2.66 -0.98 18.20
N LEU A 234 3.45 0.08 18.15
CA LEU A 234 4.87 0.03 18.46
C LEU A 234 5.16 0.52 19.88
N THR A 235 6.03 -0.19 20.59
CA THR A 235 6.76 0.39 21.73
C THR A 235 7.74 1.45 21.23
N HIS A 236 8.17 2.33 22.13
CA HIS A 236 9.06 3.47 21.84
C HIS A 236 8.48 4.50 20.85
N LYS A 237 7.18 4.40 20.52
CA LYS A 237 6.45 5.37 19.72
C LYS A 237 5.27 5.90 20.53
N GLU A 238 5.16 7.22 20.60
CA GLU A 238 4.11 7.87 21.39
C GLU A 238 2.71 7.76 20.78
N ILE A 239 2.63 7.78 19.44
CA ILE A 239 1.37 7.89 18.72
C ILE A 239 1.21 6.68 17.81
N ASN A 240 0.45 5.68 18.27
CA ASN A 240 0.08 4.53 17.45
C ASN A 240 -1.40 4.61 17.08
N PRO A 241 -1.75 4.81 15.80
CA PRO A 241 -3.14 4.84 15.35
C PRO A 241 -3.78 3.46 15.47
N VAL A 242 -4.87 3.37 16.25
CA VAL A 242 -5.57 2.10 16.50
C VAL A 242 -7.03 2.08 16.09
N LEU A 243 -7.65 3.26 15.92
CA LEU A 243 -9.03 3.33 15.43
C LEU A 243 -9.28 4.69 14.77
N ARG A 244 -9.74 4.67 13.52
CA ARG A 244 -10.28 5.85 12.85
C ARG A 244 -11.79 5.86 13.02
N LEU A 245 -12.34 6.97 13.45
CA LEU A 245 -13.78 7.20 13.56
C LEU A 245 -14.17 8.29 12.57
N SER A 246 -15.05 7.98 11.63
CA SER A 246 -15.63 8.96 10.70
C SER A 246 -17.11 9.12 11.02
N ILE A 247 -17.49 10.33 11.43
CA ILE A 247 -18.86 10.71 11.75
C ILE A 247 -19.34 11.60 10.61
N VAL A 248 -20.27 11.10 9.81
CA VAL A 248 -20.74 11.70 8.56
C VAL A 248 -22.11 12.29 8.80
N ARG A 249 -22.27 13.59 8.59
CA ARG A 249 -23.56 14.27 8.63
C ARG A 249 -24.45 13.73 7.52
N THR A 250 -25.74 13.51 7.83
CA THR A 250 -26.73 12.95 6.89
C THR A 250 -27.92 13.88 6.68
N ASP A 251 -27.96 15.02 7.36
CA ASP A 251 -28.98 16.07 7.27
C ASP A 251 -28.32 17.47 7.12
N ALA A 252 -29.13 18.53 7.09
CA ALA A 252 -28.62 19.90 6.94
C ALA A 252 -27.97 20.45 8.23
N THR A 253 -28.20 19.79 9.37
CA THR A 253 -27.85 20.31 10.69
C THR A 253 -26.45 19.88 11.09
N PRO A 254 -25.53 20.81 11.41
CA PRO A 254 -24.27 20.44 12.04
C PRO A 254 -24.52 19.68 13.34
N PHE A 255 -23.73 18.65 13.61
CA PHE A 255 -23.82 17.89 14.84
C PHE A 255 -22.75 18.33 15.85
N SER A 256 -23.07 18.26 17.13
CA SER A 256 -22.13 18.52 18.22
C SER A 256 -22.04 17.28 19.09
N LEU A 257 -20.81 16.85 19.37
CA LEU A 257 -20.54 15.62 20.12
C LEU A 257 -20.54 15.90 21.62
N LYS A 258 -21.28 15.10 22.38
CA LYS A 258 -21.31 15.12 23.83
C LYS A 258 -20.24 14.22 24.44
N SER A 259 -20.19 12.96 23.99
CA SER A 259 -19.19 11.98 24.44
C SER A 259 -18.94 10.90 23.41
N LEU A 260 -17.77 10.28 23.50
CA LEU A 260 -17.34 9.13 22.71
C LEU A 260 -16.92 8.02 23.66
N ARG A 261 -17.45 6.81 23.47
CA ARG A 261 -17.10 5.63 24.26
C ARG A 261 -16.44 4.57 23.40
N PHE A 262 -15.42 3.94 23.98
CA PHE A 262 -14.66 2.89 23.33
C PHE A 262 -14.38 1.74 24.31
N SER A 263 -14.23 0.54 23.77
CA SER A 263 -13.86 -0.65 24.53
C SER A 263 -12.51 -1.19 24.09
N LEU A 264 -11.76 -1.73 25.05
CA LEU A 264 -10.54 -2.51 24.83
C LEU A 264 -10.82 -4.00 24.66
N GLN A 265 -12.08 -4.42 24.53
CA GLN A 265 -12.43 -5.83 24.31
C GLN A 265 -11.66 -6.40 23.09
N GLY A 266 -10.98 -7.52 23.32
CA GLY A 266 -10.09 -8.15 22.33
C GLY A 266 -8.62 -7.73 22.42
N THR A 267 -8.28 -6.73 23.23
CA THR A 267 -6.89 -6.44 23.61
C THR A 267 -6.41 -7.52 24.57
N THR A 268 -5.23 -8.10 24.30
CA THR A 268 -4.68 -9.19 25.12
C THR A 268 -4.36 -8.73 26.54
N GLN A 269 -3.68 -7.59 26.68
CA GLN A 269 -3.26 -7.05 27.97
C GLN A 269 -3.48 -5.53 28.02
N PRO A 270 -4.66 -5.05 28.48
CA PRO A 270 -4.97 -3.63 28.56
C PRO A 270 -3.97 -2.81 29.38
N SER A 271 -3.31 -3.41 30.38
CA SER A 271 -2.31 -2.72 31.20
C SER A 271 -1.01 -2.38 30.47
N ASP A 272 -0.81 -2.87 29.25
CA ASP A 272 0.35 -2.53 28.43
C ASP A 272 0.22 -1.13 27.81
N ILE A 273 -1.02 -0.64 27.70
CA ILE A 273 -1.32 0.70 27.23
C ILE A 273 -1.02 1.68 28.38
N GLN A 274 -0.06 2.57 28.13
CA GLN A 274 0.33 3.62 29.07
C GLN A 274 -0.54 4.88 28.90
N GLN A 275 -1.04 5.17 27.70
CA GLN A 275 -1.86 6.35 27.45
C GLN A 275 -2.76 6.15 26.23
N ILE A 276 -3.96 6.71 26.28
CA ILE A 276 -4.90 6.75 25.14
C ILE A 276 -5.19 8.22 24.83
N ARG A 277 -5.11 8.59 23.56
CA ARG A 277 -5.33 9.97 23.09
C ARG A 277 -6.32 9.98 21.93
N LEU A 278 -7.02 11.11 21.79
CA LEU A 278 -7.92 11.39 20.68
C LEU A 278 -7.38 12.55 19.86
N TYR A 279 -7.33 12.39 18.55
CA TYR A 279 -6.81 13.39 17.62
C TYR A 279 -7.83 13.68 16.52
N LEU A 280 -7.82 14.90 15.99
CA LEU A 280 -8.40 15.19 14.67
C LEU A 280 -7.55 14.54 13.57
N ALA A 281 -8.17 14.25 12.42
CA ALA A 281 -7.41 13.88 11.23
C ALA A 281 -6.77 15.11 10.56
N ASP A 282 -5.58 14.91 9.99
CA ASP A 282 -4.90 15.88 9.13
C ASP A 282 -5.43 15.84 7.68
N LYS A 283 -4.81 16.60 6.79
CA LYS A 283 -5.18 16.67 5.36
C LYS A 283 -5.01 15.34 4.60
N ASP A 284 -4.15 14.46 5.10
CA ASP A 284 -3.84 13.17 4.51
C ASP A 284 -4.69 12.03 5.16
N GLY A 285 -5.51 12.37 6.15
CA GLY A 285 -6.42 11.46 6.85
C GLY A 285 -5.77 10.69 8.01
N MET A 286 -4.59 11.10 8.47
CA MET A 286 -3.83 10.51 9.58
C MET A 286 -4.01 11.35 10.86
N PRO A 287 -3.61 10.87 12.06
CA PRO A 287 -3.70 11.67 13.27
C PRO A 287 -2.89 12.98 13.16
N ASP A 288 -3.55 14.12 13.29
CA ASP A 288 -2.93 15.44 13.33
C ASP A 288 -2.36 15.70 14.73
N THR A 289 -1.03 15.58 14.88
CA THR A 289 -0.36 15.63 16.19
C THR A 289 -0.50 16.97 16.90
N ASP A 290 -0.80 18.05 16.17
CA ASP A 290 -1.00 19.40 16.71
C ASP A 290 -2.44 19.62 17.18
N LYS A 291 -3.37 18.72 16.82
CA LYS A 291 -4.80 18.82 17.16
C LYS A 291 -5.27 17.67 18.05
N SER A 292 -4.62 17.54 19.20
CA SER A 292 -5.07 16.64 20.28
C SER A 292 -6.35 17.16 20.92
N LEU A 293 -7.35 16.30 21.07
CA LEU A 293 -8.65 16.58 21.69
C LEU A 293 -8.71 16.13 23.15
N GLY A 294 -7.70 15.37 23.62
CA GLY A 294 -7.61 14.95 25.00
C GLY A 294 -6.79 13.68 25.20
N THR A 295 -6.49 13.42 26.47
CA THR A 295 -5.86 12.20 26.96
C THR A 295 -6.77 11.55 27.98
N THR A 296 -6.83 10.22 27.98
CA THR A 296 -7.51 9.45 29.02
C THR A 296 -6.81 8.12 29.27
N GLN A 297 -7.35 7.34 30.21
CA GLN A 297 -6.97 5.97 30.53
C GLN A 297 -8.21 5.08 30.51
N ALA A 298 -8.02 3.79 30.24
CA ALA A 298 -9.14 2.85 30.33
C ALA A 298 -9.48 2.57 31.81
N LYS A 299 -10.78 2.55 32.13
CA LYS A 299 -11.31 2.13 33.43
C LYS A 299 -12.14 0.86 33.23
N GLY A 300 -11.67 -0.27 33.76
CA GLY A 300 -12.34 -1.56 33.56
C GLY A 300 -12.41 -2.00 32.08
N GLY A 301 -11.50 -1.52 31.22
CA GLY A 301 -11.50 -1.80 29.79
C GLY A 301 -12.32 -0.81 28.94
N GLU A 302 -13.06 0.10 29.57
CA GLU A 302 -13.83 1.14 28.89
C GLU A 302 -13.08 2.47 28.88
N ILE A 303 -13.28 3.24 27.81
CA ILE A 303 -12.62 4.51 27.52
C ILE A 303 -13.71 5.53 27.21
N GLU A 304 -13.62 6.71 27.79
CA GLU A 304 -14.58 7.80 27.53
C GLU A 304 -13.83 9.11 27.28
N PHE A 305 -14.27 9.83 26.24
CA PHE A 305 -13.88 11.21 25.99
C PHE A 305 -15.13 12.10 26.06
N SER A 306 -15.06 13.18 26.83
CA SER A 306 -16.15 14.15 27.04
C SER A 306 -15.59 15.56 27.29
N GLY A 307 -16.35 16.61 26.96
CA GLY A 307 -16.08 17.98 27.42
C GLY A 307 -15.17 18.85 26.54
N ASN A 308 -14.60 18.32 25.45
CA ASN A 308 -13.82 19.10 24.47
C ASN A 308 -13.84 18.45 23.07
N LEU A 309 -15.04 18.15 22.57
CA LEU A 309 -15.19 17.49 21.27
C LEU A 309 -15.58 18.50 20.18
N PRO A 310 -15.02 18.38 18.97
CA PRO A 310 -15.28 19.31 17.89
C PRO A 310 -16.70 19.15 17.33
N LYS A 311 -17.24 20.23 16.77
CA LYS A 311 -18.48 20.19 15.99
C LYS A 311 -18.21 19.59 14.62
N GLY A 312 -19.09 18.72 14.15
CA GLY A 312 -19.06 18.19 12.80
C GLY A 312 -19.90 19.04 11.86
N GLN A 313 -19.25 19.62 10.83
CA GLN A 313 -19.95 20.36 9.78
C GLN A 313 -20.37 19.47 8.62
N ASP A 314 -19.55 18.48 8.25
CA ASP A 314 -19.89 17.51 7.22
C ASP A 314 -19.38 16.11 7.62
N THR A 315 -18.12 15.79 7.33
CA THR A 315 -17.46 14.60 7.89
C THR A 315 -16.45 15.01 8.95
N LEU A 316 -16.65 14.56 10.19
CA LEU A 316 -15.67 14.68 11.26
C LEU A 316 -14.88 13.36 11.35
N THR A 317 -13.57 13.43 11.08
CA THR A 317 -12.69 12.26 11.21
C THR A 317 -11.78 12.42 12.44
N LEU A 318 -11.84 11.43 13.32
CA LEU A 318 -11.08 11.34 14.55
C LEU A 318 -10.20 10.09 14.55
N TRP A 319 -9.12 10.15 15.30
CA TRP A 319 -8.24 9.02 15.55
C TRP A 319 -8.08 8.76 17.04
N VAL A 320 -8.34 7.53 17.45
CA VAL A 320 -7.88 7.01 18.73
C VAL A 320 -6.48 6.47 18.53
N THR A 321 -5.56 6.91 19.39
CA THR A 321 -4.17 6.46 19.39
C THR A 321 -3.76 5.96 20.77
N VAL A 322 -2.78 5.06 20.81
CA VAL A 322 -2.23 4.51 22.05
C VAL A 322 -0.73 4.71 22.14
N MET A 323 -0.26 4.92 23.35
CA MET A 323 1.15 4.79 23.74
C MET A 323 1.28 3.51 24.57
N LEU A 324 2.17 2.62 24.15
CA LEU A 324 2.50 1.42 24.92
C LEU A 324 3.61 1.73 25.93
N LYS A 325 3.69 0.91 26.99
CA LYS A 325 4.89 0.83 27.82
C LYS A 325 6.10 0.47 26.95
N ASN A 326 7.29 0.90 27.35
CA ASN A 326 8.54 0.61 26.61
C ASN A 326 8.84 -0.88 26.48
N LYS A 327 8.40 -1.70 27.45
CA LYS A 327 8.56 -3.15 27.44
C LYS A 327 7.20 -3.82 27.62
N VAL A 328 6.82 -4.62 26.63
CA VAL A 328 5.57 -5.39 26.56
C VAL A 328 5.89 -6.74 25.92
N ASP A 329 4.99 -7.71 26.06
CA ASP A 329 5.10 -8.97 25.32
C ASP A 329 4.70 -8.74 23.85
N LEU A 330 5.58 -9.09 22.91
CA LEU A 330 5.36 -8.88 21.48
C LEU A 330 4.32 -9.82 20.87
N SER A 331 3.90 -10.87 21.59
CA SER A 331 2.77 -11.72 21.22
C SER A 331 1.42 -11.07 21.47
N HIS A 332 1.35 -9.99 22.27
CA HIS A 332 0.10 -9.31 22.58
C HIS A 332 -0.53 -8.64 21.36
N ARG A 333 -1.83 -8.37 21.47
CA ARG A 333 -2.64 -7.68 20.46
C ARG A 333 -3.39 -6.51 21.07
N ILE A 334 -3.58 -5.45 20.28
CA ILE A 334 -4.35 -4.27 20.66
C ILE A 334 -5.62 -4.21 19.80
N ALA A 335 -6.76 -4.11 20.47
CA ALA A 335 -8.06 -3.97 19.83
C ALA A 335 -8.84 -2.86 20.53
N VAL A 336 -9.13 -1.79 19.79
CA VAL A 336 -10.03 -0.73 20.22
C VAL A 336 -11.26 -0.74 19.32
N SER A 337 -12.44 -0.62 19.89
CA SER A 337 -13.71 -0.46 19.18
C SER A 337 -14.47 0.73 19.75
N CYS A 338 -15.09 1.53 18.90
CA CYS A 338 -16.06 2.53 19.37
C CYS A 338 -17.37 1.82 19.71
N THR A 339 -17.85 1.96 20.94
CA THR A 339 -19.10 1.35 21.41
C THR A 339 -20.26 2.30 21.26
N GLU A 340 -20.03 3.61 21.44
CA GLU A 340 -21.09 4.62 21.44
C GLU A 340 -20.56 6.00 21.02
N VAL A 341 -21.36 6.73 20.23
CA VAL A 341 -21.19 8.17 20.00
C VAL A 341 -22.45 8.90 20.44
N SER A 342 -22.33 9.75 21.45
CA SER A 342 -23.43 10.54 22.00
C SER A 342 -23.37 11.98 21.50
N LEU A 343 -24.50 12.51 21.02
CA LEU A 343 -24.65 13.91 20.56
C LEU A 343 -25.22 14.81 21.67
N ASP A 344 -25.00 16.12 21.56
CA ASP A 344 -25.50 17.11 22.53
C ASP A 344 -27.03 17.17 22.61
N ASN A 345 -27.72 16.82 21.52
CA ASN A 345 -29.18 16.73 21.47
C ASN A 345 -29.75 15.44 22.09
N GLY A 346 -28.91 14.60 22.71
CA GLY A 346 -29.31 13.36 23.38
C GLY A 346 -29.40 12.13 22.47
N ILE A 347 -29.18 12.28 21.17
CA ILE A 347 -29.14 11.14 20.24
C ILE A 347 -27.87 10.32 20.47
N THR A 348 -28.04 9.01 20.50
CA THR A 348 -26.94 8.04 20.60
C THR A 348 -26.81 7.29 19.27
N LEU A 349 -25.60 7.24 18.74
CA LEU A 349 -25.28 6.63 17.45
C LEU A 349 -24.45 5.35 17.68
N THR A 350 -24.79 4.30 16.93
CA THR A 350 -24.06 3.03 16.95
C THR A 350 -23.05 2.98 15.79
N PRO A 351 -21.76 2.77 16.06
CA PRO A 351 -20.74 2.68 15.01
C PRO A 351 -20.84 1.39 14.19
N VAL A 352 -20.57 1.48 12.89
CA VAL A 352 -20.35 0.32 12.01
C VAL A 352 -18.84 0.06 11.91
N HIS A 353 -18.39 -1.12 12.33
CA HIS A 353 -16.96 -1.46 12.34
C HIS A 353 -16.50 -2.18 11.08
N THR A 354 -15.33 -1.79 10.57
CA THR A 354 -14.58 -2.49 9.52
C THR A 354 -13.11 -2.66 9.95
N GLY A 355 -12.42 -3.64 9.37
CA GLY A 355 -11.02 -3.94 9.75
C GLY A 355 -10.88 -4.54 11.16
N ILE A 356 -11.80 -5.41 11.57
CA ILE A 356 -11.97 -5.87 12.97
C ILE A 356 -10.81 -6.70 13.58
N THR A 357 -9.73 -6.95 12.85
CA THR A 357 -8.58 -7.74 13.32
C THR A 357 -7.80 -6.98 14.39
N ALA A 358 -7.44 -7.61 15.50
CA ALA A 358 -6.61 -6.97 16.52
C ALA A 358 -5.19 -6.70 15.98
N GLN A 359 -4.65 -5.51 16.23
CA GLN A 359 -3.34 -5.10 15.73
C GLN A 359 -2.21 -5.76 16.51
N ARG A 360 -1.15 -6.12 15.79
CA ARG A 360 0.06 -6.73 16.36
C ARG A 360 0.89 -5.68 17.09
N VAL A 361 1.48 -6.09 18.20
CA VAL A 361 2.52 -5.29 18.86
C VAL A 361 3.85 -5.44 18.11
N GLY A 362 4.69 -4.40 18.17
CA GLY A 362 6.04 -4.41 17.61
C GLY A 362 6.95 -3.41 18.31
N ILE A 363 8.17 -3.28 17.82
CA ILE A 363 9.18 -2.32 18.29
C ILE A 363 9.43 -1.29 17.20
N ALA A 364 9.33 0.01 17.52
CA ALA A 364 9.89 1.06 16.67
C ALA A 364 11.41 1.05 16.84
N LEU A 365 12.11 0.15 16.14
CA LEU A 365 13.55 -0.06 16.33
C LEU A 365 14.32 1.23 15.98
N ARG A 366 14.01 1.84 14.83
CA ARG A 366 14.56 3.11 14.39
C ARG A 366 13.46 4.07 13.97
N GLN A 367 13.53 5.30 14.50
CA GLN A 367 12.71 6.43 14.10
C GLN A 367 13.57 7.50 13.40
N GLN A 368 12.91 8.35 12.61
CA GLN A 368 13.59 9.43 11.91
C GLN A 368 14.28 10.37 12.90
N MET A 369 15.49 10.83 12.56
CA MET A 369 16.35 11.69 13.39
C MET A 369 16.86 11.07 14.71
N GLN A 370 16.50 9.82 15.02
CA GLN A 370 17.00 9.15 16.22
C GLN A 370 18.52 9.00 16.15
N ASP A 371 19.22 9.30 17.25
CA ASP A 371 20.69 9.31 17.36
C ASP A 371 21.39 10.17 16.29
N ASN A 372 20.75 11.28 15.89
CA ASN A 372 21.23 12.19 14.85
C ASN A 372 21.43 11.52 13.47
N ILE A 373 20.68 10.44 13.19
CA ILE A 373 20.66 9.80 11.87
C ILE A 373 19.38 10.25 11.16
N HIS A 374 19.53 10.97 10.04
CA HIS A 374 18.38 11.44 9.27
C HIS A 374 17.48 10.27 8.83
N THR A 375 18.04 9.19 8.28
CA THR A 375 17.23 8.04 7.85
C THR A 375 17.93 6.70 8.01
N CYS A 376 17.26 5.75 8.66
CA CYS A 376 17.64 4.35 8.68
C CYS A 376 16.90 3.57 7.57
N ARG A 377 17.61 2.81 6.74
CA ARG A 377 17.04 2.03 5.62
C ARG A 377 17.74 0.69 5.44
N ILE A 378 17.20 -0.17 4.58
CA ILE A 378 17.86 -1.39 4.08
C ILE A 378 18.14 -2.40 5.21
N PRO A 379 17.08 -2.99 5.82
CA PRO A 379 17.23 -3.92 6.93
C PRO A 379 17.89 -5.25 6.51
N GLY A 380 18.82 -5.70 7.34
CA GLY A 380 19.27 -7.10 7.42
C GLY A 380 19.08 -7.63 8.83
N LEU A 381 18.74 -8.91 8.97
CA LEU A 381 18.45 -9.53 10.26
C LEU A 381 18.99 -10.96 10.31
N THR A 382 19.68 -11.31 11.39
CA THR A 382 20.10 -12.70 11.66
C THR A 382 19.93 -13.05 13.13
N THR A 383 19.92 -14.35 13.40
CA THR A 383 19.92 -14.92 14.75
C THR A 383 21.21 -15.70 14.94
N THR A 384 21.97 -15.38 15.98
CA THR A 384 23.22 -16.07 16.27
C THR A 384 22.95 -17.46 16.87
N ARG A 385 24.00 -18.28 16.99
CA ARG A 385 23.93 -19.58 17.68
C ARG A 385 23.47 -19.47 19.14
N LYS A 386 23.56 -18.29 19.76
CA LYS A 386 23.13 -18.03 21.14
C LYS A 386 21.69 -17.51 21.23
N GLY A 387 20.98 -17.37 20.10
CA GLY A 387 19.64 -16.78 20.06
C GLY A 387 19.66 -15.24 20.09
N THR A 388 20.83 -14.62 20.00
CA THR A 388 20.96 -13.15 19.90
C THR A 388 20.46 -12.70 18.52
N LEU A 389 19.62 -11.69 18.46
CA LEU A 389 19.21 -11.04 17.22
C LEU A 389 20.15 -9.87 16.88
N LEU A 390 20.58 -9.80 15.62
CA LEU A 390 21.40 -8.72 15.09
C LEU A 390 20.69 -8.09 13.89
N ALA A 391 20.29 -6.82 14.06
CA ALA A 391 19.61 -6.01 13.06
C ALA A 391 20.60 -5.00 12.48
N ILE A 392 20.92 -5.12 11.19
CA ILE A 392 21.77 -4.18 10.46
C ILE A 392 20.93 -3.30 9.52
N TYR A 393 21.44 -2.12 9.21
CA TYR A 393 20.80 -1.17 8.30
C TYR A 393 21.76 -0.03 7.91
N ASP A 394 21.45 0.65 6.82
CA ASP A 394 22.06 1.93 6.48
C ASP A 394 21.70 2.98 7.55
N GLY A 395 22.69 3.66 8.11
CA GLY A 395 22.54 4.90 8.85
C GLY A 395 22.84 6.09 7.95
N ARG A 396 21.84 6.65 7.27
CA ARG A 396 21.99 7.79 6.35
C ARG A 396 21.96 9.09 7.14
N ARG A 397 23.11 9.74 7.30
CA ARG A 397 23.30 10.84 8.26
C ARG A 397 22.56 12.12 7.88
N THR A 398 22.55 12.45 6.59
CA THR A 398 22.14 13.78 6.12
C THR A 398 20.83 13.82 5.34
N SER A 399 20.47 12.73 4.66
CA SER A 399 19.25 12.66 3.85
C SER A 399 18.78 11.22 3.68
N SER A 400 17.60 11.02 3.08
CA SER A 400 17.09 9.69 2.73
C SER A 400 17.66 9.13 1.42
N ARG A 401 18.56 9.85 0.74
CA ARG A 401 19.11 9.48 -0.58
C ARG A 401 19.94 8.19 -0.49
N ASP A 402 19.94 7.40 -1.56
CA ASP A 402 20.88 6.28 -1.71
C ASP A 402 22.32 6.80 -1.94
N LEU A 403 23.30 5.89 -1.98
CA LEU A 403 24.69 6.22 -2.33
C LEU A 403 24.77 7.06 -3.62
N GLN A 404 25.73 7.97 -3.77
CA GLN A 404 26.73 8.39 -2.80
C GLN A 404 26.16 9.27 -1.67
N GLY A 405 26.78 9.26 -0.49
CA GLY A 405 26.42 10.11 0.65
C GLY A 405 27.15 9.70 1.93
N ASP A 406 26.92 10.42 3.01
CA ASP A 406 27.40 10.06 4.35
C ASP A 406 26.46 8.99 4.93
N ILE A 407 26.87 7.72 4.73
CA ILE A 407 26.08 6.53 5.03
C ILE A 407 27.01 5.49 5.67
N ASP A 408 26.62 5.02 6.85
CA ASP A 408 27.31 3.96 7.58
C ASP A 408 26.47 2.69 7.63
N ILE A 409 27.11 1.55 7.90
CA ILE A 409 26.37 0.36 8.35
C ILE A 409 26.27 0.41 9.86
N CYS A 410 25.03 0.45 10.33
CA CYS A 410 24.66 0.47 11.73
C CYS A 410 24.10 -0.88 12.17
N LEU A 411 24.10 -1.12 13.47
CA LEU A 411 23.58 -2.34 14.09
C LEU A 411 22.87 -2.06 15.42
N ASN A 412 21.74 -2.72 15.63
CA ASN A 412 21.17 -2.96 16.96
C ASN A 412 21.24 -4.45 17.30
N ARG A 413 21.49 -4.76 18.58
CA ARG A 413 21.65 -6.12 19.11
C ARG A 413 20.62 -6.42 20.20
N SER A 414 19.95 -7.56 20.15
CA SER A 414 19.01 -8.01 21.18
C SER A 414 19.33 -9.42 21.67
N THR A 415 19.18 -9.67 22.97
CA THR A 415 19.41 -10.98 23.61
C THR A 415 18.15 -11.57 24.24
N ASP A 416 16.99 -10.97 24.00
CA ASP A 416 15.71 -11.37 24.60
C ASP A 416 14.62 -11.56 23.53
N GLY A 417 15.02 -12.05 22.36
CA GLY A 417 14.11 -12.29 21.23
C GLY A 417 13.60 -11.01 20.56
N GLY A 418 14.24 -9.87 20.80
CA GLY A 418 13.88 -8.59 20.20
C GLY A 418 12.90 -7.75 21.02
N ALA A 419 12.61 -8.16 22.27
CA ALA A 419 11.79 -7.36 23.18
C ALA A 419 12.50 -6.09 23.64
N THR A 420 13.84 -6.13 23.79
CA THR A 420 14.69 -4.96 24.02
C THR A 420 15.92 -5.00 23.12
N TRP A 421 16.42 -3.82 22.77
CA TRP A 421 17.58 -3.66 21.89
C TRP A 421 18.63 -2.80 22.56
N GLN A 422 19.89 -3.22 22.45
CA GLN A 422 21.05 -2.48 22.93
C GLN A 422 21.26 -1.20 22.12
N PRO A 423 22.00 -0.22 22.67
CA PRO A 423 22.34 1.01 21.95
C PRO A 423 22.94 0.74 20.56
N LEU A 424 22.75 1.71 19.68
CA LEU A 424 23.28 1.72 18.31
C LEU A 424 24.79 1.45 18.29
N GLN A 425 25.22 0.57 17.38
CA GLN A 425 26.62 0.39 17.01
C GLN A 425 26.82 0.82 15.56
N VAL A 426 27.93 1.50 15.26
CA VAL A 426 28.40 1.70 13.89
C VAL A 426 29.42 0.60 13.61
N VAL A 427 29.12 -0.27 12.65
CA VAL A 427 29.89 -1.49 12.39
C VAL A 427 30.71 -1.42 11.10
N MET A 428 30.38 -0.48 10.20
CA MET A 428 31.20 -0.17 9.03
C MET A 428 31.04 1.31 8.67
N ASP A 429 32.12 2.05 8.84
CA ASP A 429 32.25 3.47 8.49
C ASP A 429 33.65 3.67 7.88
N LYS A 430 33.73 4.44 6.80
CA LYS A 430 34.99 4.75 6.11
C LYS A 430 35.50 6.15 6.41
N GLY A 431 34.76 6.98 7.15
CA GLY A 431 35.16 8.29 7.59
C GLY A 431 35.69 9.14 6.44
N LYS A 432 36.78 9.85 6.71
CA LYS A 432 37.48 10.67 5.70
C LYS A 432 38.58 9.92 4.94
N TRP A 433 38.34 8.64 4.61
CA TRP A 433 39.33 7.82 3.90
C TRP A 433 39.76 8.48 2.58
N GLY A 434 41.06 8.41 2.27
CA GLY A 434 41.63 9.06 1.09
C GLY A 434 41.64 10.59 1.14
N GLY A 435 41.37 11.19 2.32
CA GLY A 435 41.31 12.64 2.51
C GLY A 435 40.02 13.28 1.99
N LEU A 436 39.06 12.49 1.50
CA LEU A 436 37.76 12.99 1.05
C LEU A 436 36.79 13.13 2.23
N PRO A 437 35.85 14.09 2.18
CA PRO A 437 34.72 14.15 3.10
C PRO A 437 33.94 12.84 3.22
N GLU A 438 33.28 12.61 4.36
CA GLU A 438 32.46 11.41 4.63
C GLU A 438 31.35 11.20 3.61
N LYS A 439 30.77 12.29 3.11
CA LYS A 439 29.76 12.24 2.02
C LYS A 439 30.26 11.61 0.72
N PHE A 440 31.56 11.36 0.58
CA PHE A 440 32.21 10.70 -0.55
C PHE A 440 32.82 9.34 -0.16
N ASN A 441 32.43 8.78 0.97
CA ASN A 441 32.92 7.50 1.49
C ASN A 441 31.78 6.61 2.02
N GLY A 442 30.55 6.80 1.53
CA GLY A 442 29.40 6.04 2.01
C GLY A 442 29.51 4.54 1.81
N VAL A 443 28.97 3.80 2.77
CA VAL A 443 28.82 2.35 2.75
C VAL A 443 27.33 2.01 2.89
N SER A 444 26.79 1.16 2.00
CA SER A 444 25.36 0.82 1.98
C SER A 444 25.14 -0.63 1.50
N ASP A 445 23.88 -1.01 1.29
CA ASP A 445 23.43 -2.30 0.76
C ASP A 445 23.91 -3.51 1.58
N ALA A 446 23.93 -3.37 2.91
CA ALA A 446 24.55 -4.37 3.77
C ALA A 446 23.80 -5.70 3.86
N CYS A 447 24.57 -6.78 4.01
CA CYS A 447 24.09 -8.15 4.13
C CYS A 447 24.76 -8.85 5.32
N ILE A 448 23.98 -9.44 6.21
CA ILE A 448 24.49 -10.12 7.42
C ILE A 448 24.40 -11.64 7.29
N LEU A 449 25.41 -12.37 7.76
CA LEU A 449 25.44 -13.83 7.76
C LEU A 449 25.99 -14.33 9.09
N THR A 450 25.30 -15.30 9.70
CA THR A 450 25.83 -16.07 10.83
C THR A 450 26.34 -17.41 10.33
N ASP A 451 27.61 -17.70 10.57
CA ASP A 451 28.19 -19.03 10.38
C ASP A 451 27.64 -19.98 11.45
N ALA A 452 26.78 -20.92 11.02
CA ALA A 452 26.14 -21.87 11.93
C ALA A 452 27.13 -22.88 12.55
N LYS A 453 28.31 -23.09 11.94
CA LYS A 453 29.34 -24.02 12.45
C LYS A 453 30.20 -23.35 13.52
N THR A 454 30.70 -22.16 13.26
CA THR A 454 31.65 -21.48 14.17
C THR A 454 30.97 -20.49 15.12
N GLY A 455 29.85 -19.89 14.72
CA GLY A 455 29.22 -18.75 15.42
C GLY A 455 29.80 -17.39 15.03
N THR A 456 30.76 -17.35 14.10
CA THR A 456 31.26 -16.10 13.52
C THR A 456 30.15 -15.40 12.75
N ILE A 457 30.03 -14.09 12.89
CA ILE A 457 29.08 -13.27 12.13
C ILE A 457 29.87 -12.45 11.12
N TYR A 458 29.38 -12.36 9.90
CA TYR A 458 29.94 -11.53 8.82
C TYR A 458 28.92 -10.48 8.42
N ILE A 459 29.38 -9.25 8.19
CA ILE A 459 28.61 -8.18 7.57
C ILE A 459 29.35 -7.74 6.31
N ALA A 460 28.69 -7.88 5.18
CA ALA A 460 29.11 -7.32 3.90
C ALA A 460 28.49 -5.94 3.68
N GLY A 461 29.20 -5.05 3.00
CA GLY A 461 28.69 -3.73 2.58
C GLY A 461 29.35 -3.26 1.28
N LEU A 462 28.66 -2.39 0.55
CA LEU A 462 29.18 -1.76 -0.65
C LEU A 462 29.69 -0.35 -0.32
N TRP A 463 30.99 -0.13 -0.44
CA TRP A 463 31.63 1.16 -0.23
C TRP A 463 31.85 1.88 -1.56
N MET A 464 31.37 3.11 -1.66
CA MET A 464 31.66 4.00 -2.78
C MET A 464 32.65 5.07 -2.32
N HIS A 465 33.83 5.10 -2.92
CA HIS A 465 34.82 6.16 -2.70
C HIS A 465 34.70 7.20 -3.81
N GLY A 466 34.63 8.49 -3.47
CA GLY A 466 34.47 9.60 -4.41
C GLY A 466 33.26 9.48 -5.33
N VAL A 467 33.39 10.06 -6.53
CA VAL A 467 32.37 10.03 -7.59
C VAL A 467 33.05 9.96 -8.97
N LEU A 468 32.34 9.37 -9.92
CA LEU A 468 32.75 9.30 -11.32
C LEU A 468 31.91 10.27 -12.16
N ASP A 469 32.51 10.84 -13.19
CA ASP A 469 31.78 11.63 -14.17
C ASP A 469 30.79 10.74 -14.94
N LYS A 470 29.53 11.19 -15.06
CA LYS A 470 28.42 10.38 -15.58
C LYS A 470 28.61 9.98 -17.05
N GLU A 471 29.34 10.77 -17.84
CA GLU A 471 29.46 10.61 -19.29
C GLU A 471 30.75 9.86 -19.66
N THR A 472 31.85 10.22 -19.02
CA THR A 472 33.17 9.65 -19.29
C THR A 472 33.45 8.41 -18.45
N GLY A 473 32.89 8.31 -17.23
CA GLY A 473 33.20 7.27 -16.25
C GLY A 473 34.56 7.46 -15.57
N LYS A 474 35.18 8.64 -15.72
CA LYS A 474 36.46 8.94 -15.09
C LYS A 474 36.27 9.51 -13.69
N TRP A 475 37.25 9.25 -12.83
CA TRP A 475 37.31 9.82 -11.49
C TRP A 475 37.30 11.35 -11.52
N VAL A 476 36.50 11.96 -10.63
CA VAL A 476 36.47 13.42 -10.45
C VAL A 476 37.53 13.83 -9.42
N GLU A 477 38.50 14.65 -9.85
CA GLU A 477 39.57 15.15 -8.98
C GLU A 477 39.14 16.41 -8.19
N GLY A 478 39.82 16.69 -7.07
CA GLY A 478 39.62 17.93 -6.30
C GLY A 478 38.37 18.00 -5.42
N LEU A 479 37.70 16.87 -5.18
CA LEU A 479 36.50 16.77 -4.33
C LEU A 479 36.78 17.24 -2.89
N ASN A 480 35.90 18.08 -2.36
CA ASN A 480 36.02 18.67 -1.02
C ASN A 480 34.64 18.90 -0.36
N GLU A 481 34.62 19.52 0.82
CA GLU A 481 33.38 19.75 1.58
C GLU A 481 32.35 20.61 0.82
N GLN A 482 32.79 21.50 -0.09
CA GLN A 482 31.92 22.37 -0.89
C GLN A 482 31.45 21.72 -2.21
N SER A 483 32.05 20.60 -2.61
CA SER A 483 31.66 19.83 -3.80
C SER A 483 30.19 19.38 -3.75
N SER A 484 29.51 19.45 -4.89
CA SER A 484 28.08 19.09 -5.04
C SER A 484 27.85 17.92 -5.98
N GLU A 485 28.94 17.39 -6.56
CA GLU A 485 28.97 16.27 -7.47
C GLU A 485 28.37 15.04 -6.81
N TRP A 486 27.48 14.37 -7.55
CA TRP A 486 26.80 13.18 -7.06
C TRP A 486 26.45 12.27 -8.22
N ILE A 487 26.68 10.97 -8.03
CA ILE A 487 26.20 9.91 -8.92
C ILE A 487 25.94 8.67 -8.09
N HIS A 488 24.95 7.88 -8.51
CA HIS A 488 24.62 6.60 -7.89
C HIS A 488 25.27 5.44 -8.65
N GLN A 489 25.70 4.41 -7.92
CA GLN A 489 26.47 3.28 -8.48
C GLN A 489 25.70 2.50 -9.56
N TRP A 490 24.36 2.50 -9.50
CA TRP A 490 23.51 1.75 -10.43
C TRP A 490 23.15 2.52 -11.71
N ILE A 491 23.41 3.84 -11.79
CA ILE A 491 23.02 4.67 -12.93
C ILE A 491 24.23 5.14 -13.73
N TYR A 492 24.02 5.35 -15.04
CA TYR A 492 25.06 5.81 -15.96
C TYR A 492 26.37 5.03 -15.76
N LYS A 493 27.48 5.76 -15.64
CA LYS A 493 28.83 5.26 -15.34
C LYS A 493 29.24 5.44 -13.88
N GLY A 494 28.29 5.42 -12.93
CA GLY A 494 28.56 5.61 -11.49
C GLY A 494 29.45 4.54 -10.85
N SER A 495 29.67 3.43 -11.55
CA SER A 495 30.67 2.42 -11.26
C SER A 495 31.15 1.85 -12.60
N GLN A 496 32.44 1.53 -12.74
CA GLN A 496 33.06 1.10 -14.01
C GLN A 496 33.75 -0.26 -13.92
N PRO A 497 34.12 -0.86 -15.08
CA PRO A 497 35.07 -1.95 -15.15
C PRO A 497 36.38 -1.64 -14.39
N GLY A 498 37.05 -2.69 -13.92
CA GLY A 498 38.23 -2.60 -13.05
C GLY A 498 37.94 -3.07 -11.63
N THR A 499 38.92 -2.91 -10.75
CA THR A 499 38.81 -3.29 -9.32
C THR A 499 39.36 -2.22 -8.38
N GLY A 500 39.93 -1.14 -8.93
CA GLY A 500 40.49 -0.05 -8.17
C GLY A 500 39.42 0.81 -7.50
N VAL A 501 39.77 1.40 -6.36
CA VAL A 501 38.89 2.27 -5.56
C VAL A 501 38.46 3.54 -6.29
N LYS A 502 39.21 3.98 -7.30
CA LYS A 502 38.87 5.11 -8.17
C LYS A 502 38.14 4.71 -9.47
N GLU A 503 37.89 3.42 -9.65
CA GLU A 503 37.25 2.86 -10.86
C GLU A 503 35.84 2.36 -10.55
N THR A 504 35.65 1.71 -9.40
CA THR A 504 34.43 0.94 -9.13
C THR A 504 34.11 0.91 -7.63
N SER A 505 32.85 0.69 -7.28
CA SER A 505 32.46 0.51 -5.87
C SER A 505 33.07 -0.79 -5.30
N GLN A 506 33.35 -0.79 -4.00
CA GLN A 506 34.16 -1.79 -3.32
C GLN A 506 33.31 -2.68 -2.40
N PHE A 507 33.51 -3.99 -2.50
CA PHE A 507 32.88 -4.98 -1.65
C PHE A 507 33.71 -5.17 -0.37
N LEU A 508 33.17 -4.73 0.75
CA LEU A 508 33.79 -4.83 2.07
C LEU A 508 33.13 -5.93 2.91
N ILE A 509 33.91 -6.58 3.78
CA ILE A 509 33.42 -7.50 4.80
C ILE A 509 34.09 -7.20 6.15
N THR A 510 33.29 -7.08 7.21
CA THR A 510 33.74 -7.14 8.60
C THR A 510 33.19 -8.39 9.28
N LYS A 511 33.81 -8.84 10.37
CA LYS A 511 33.33 -9.98 11.15
C LYS A 511 33.37 -9.75 12.66
N SER A 512 32.50 -10.46 13.36
CA SER A 512 32.47 -10.57 14.81
C SER A 512 32.62 -12.04 15.23
N THR A 513 33.42 -12.29 16.26
CA THR A 513 33.62 -13.63 16.86
C THR A 513 33.12 -13.72 18.30
N ASP A 514 32.53 -12.63 18.81
CA ASP A 514 32.10 -12.47 20.18
C ASP A 514 30.58 -12.21 20.31
N ASP A 515 29.80 -12.75 19.37
CA ASP A 515 28.34 -12.67 19.30
C ASP A 515 27.82 -11.25 18.99
N GLY A 516 28.53 -10.53 18.11
CA GLY A 516 28.13 -9.20 17.63
C GLY A 516 28.42 -8.07 18.61
N LYS A 517 29.38 -8.24 19.52
CA LYS A 517 29.76 -7.20 20.49
C LYS A 517 30.87 -6.30 19.95
N THR A 518 31.83 -6.88 19.25
CA THR A 518 32.92 -6.16 18.58
C THR A 518 33.09 -6.64 17.14
N TRP A 519 33.65 -5.77 16.31
CA TRP A 519 33.79 -5.97 14.87
C TRP A 519 35.24 -5.72 14.45
N SER A 520 35.73 -6.52 13.50
CA SER A 520 37.05 -6.31 12.92
C SER A 520 37.08 -5.11 11.98
N GLU A 521 38.27 -4.62 11.66
CA GLU A 521 38.43 -3.72 10.51
C GLU A 521 37.86 -4.35 9.23
N PRO A 522 37.16 -3.58 8.37
CA PRO A 522 36.63 -4.10 7.11
C PRO A 522 37.75 -4.52 6.14
N VAL A 523 37.63 -5.74 5.62
CA VAL A 523 38.48 -6.29 4.57
C VAL A 523 37.84 -6.03 3.22
N ASN A 524 38.59 -5.47 2.28
CA ASN A 524 38.14 -5.29 0.90
C ASN A 524 38.39 -6.58 0.09
N ILE A 525 37.31 -7.21 -0.36
CA ILE A 525 37.36 -8.46 -1.14
C ILE A 525 37.06 -8.26 -2.63
N THR A 526 36.94 -7.01 -3.10
CA THR A 526 36.56 -6.69 -4.49
C THR A 526 37.46 -7.38 -5.50
N ALA A 527 38.79 -7.34 -5.31
CA ALA A 527 39.73 -7.97 -6.23
C ALA A 527 39.65 -9.52 -6.25
N GLN A 528 39.07 -10.13 -5.21
CA GLN A 528 38.87 -11.58 -5.13
C GLN A 528 37.56 -12.00 -5.82
N THR A 529 36.51 -11.17 -5.75
CA THR A 529 35.14 -11.58 -6.10
C THR A 529 34.58 -10.91 -7.35
N LYS A 530 34.99 -9.67 -7.66
CA LYS A 530 34.46 -8.92 -8.80
C LYS A 530 35.21 -9.30 -10.07
N ARG A 531 34.49 -9.67 -11.13
CA ARG A 531 35.07 -9.80 -12.47
C ARG A 531 35.43 -8.41 -13.02
N LYS A 532 36.59 -8.30 -13.68
CA LYS A 532 37.16 -7.00 -14.08
C LYS A 532 36.28 -6.29 -15.11
N GLU A 533 35.64 -7.04 -15.98
CA GLU A 533 34.76 -6.53 -17.03
C GLU A 533 33.43 -5.96 -16.50
N TRP A 534 33.00 -6.37 -15.31
CA TRP A 534 31.73 -5.89 -14.72
C TRP A 534 31.81 -4.43 -14.30
N TRP A 535 30.72 -3.68 -14.44
CA TRP A 535 30.65 -2.30 -14.01
C TRP A 535 30.48 -2.15 -12.50
N LEU A 536 29.74 -3.08 -11.89
CA LEU A 536 29.39 -3.04 -10.47
C LEU A 536 29.32 -4.47 -9.93
N PHE A 537 29.74 -4.65 -8.68
CA PHE A 537 29.51 -5.88 -7.93
C PHE A 537 29.34 -5.58 -6.44
N ALA A 538 28.26 -6.08 -5.85
CA ALA A 538 27.82 -5.70 -4.51
C ALA A 538 27.17 -6.88 -3.77
N PRO A 539 27.17 -6.86 -2.43
CA PRO A 539 26.23 -7.68 -1.67
C PRO A 539 24.78 -7.32 -2.05
N ALA A 540 23.89 -8.30 -2.01
CA ALA A 540 22.46 -8.04 -2.02
C ALA A 540 21.97 -7.82 -0.57
N PRO A 541 21.17 -6.76 -0.32
CA PRO A 541 20.78 -6.40 1.04
C PRO A 541 19.89 -7.47 1.69
N GLY A 542 20.04 -7.64 3.01
CA GLY A 542 19.28 -8.62 3.79
C GLY A 542 20.17 -9.55 4.59
N HIS A 543 20.06 -10.86 4.36
CA HIS A 543 20.90 -11.86 5.03
C HIS A 543 21.43 -12.95 4.07
N GLY A 544 22.60 -13.49 4.40
CA GLY A 544 23.17 -14.68 3.80
C GLY A 544 22.79 -15.95 4.57
N ILE A 545 23.36 -17.10 4.17
CA ILE A 545 23.08 -18.41 4.79
C ILE A 545 24.37 -19.23 4.98
N THR A 546 24.32 -20.16 5.93
CA THR A 546 25.28 -21.28 6.02
C THR A 546 24.60 -22.53 5.48
N LEU A 547 25.22 -23.19 4.50
CA LEU A 547 24.72 -24.47 3.97
C LEU A 547 24.96 -25.61 4.96
N ASN A 548 24.27 -26.73 4.77
CA ASN A 548 24.41 -27.93 5.60
C ASN A 548 25.87 -28.41 5.74
N ASP A 549 26.65 -28.30 4.66
CA ASP A 549 28.07 -28.69 4.60
C ASP A 549 29.02 -27.66 5.24
N GLY A 550 28.51 -26.50 5.68
CA GLY A 550 29.29 -25.41 6.27
C GLY A 550 29.73 -24.32 5.29
N THR A 551 29.42 -24.44 4.00
CA THR A 551 29.67 -23.37 3.02
C THR A 551 28.89 -22.11 3.40
N LEU A 552 29.57 -20.96 3.45
CA LEU A 552 28.95 -19.66 3.67
C LEU A 552 28.51 -19.09 2.32
N VAL A 553 27.31 -18.52 2.22
CA VAL A 553 26.77 -17.97 0.97
C VAL A 553 26.13 -16.61 1.22
N PHE A 554 26.64 -15.58 0.54
CA PHE A 554 25.98 -14.29 0.39
C PHE A 554 25.22 -14.24 -0.94
N PRO A 555 23.97 -13.75 -0.97
CA PRO A 555 23.37 -13.31 -2.22
C PRO A 555 24.09 -12.04 -2.70
N THR A 556 24.35 -11.94 -3.99
CA THR A 556 25.11 -10.85 -4.60
C THR A 556 24.47 -10.36 -5.88
N GLN A 557 24.81 -9.14 -6.29
CA GLN A 557 24.22 -8.46 -7.44
C GLN A 557 25.25 -7.56 -8.12
N GLY A 558 25.00 -7.17 -9.35
CA GLY A 558 25.94 -6.33 -10.09
C GLY A 558 25.42 -5.84 -11.43
N ARG A 559 26.34 -5.26 -12.21
CA ARG A 559 26.12 -4.86 -13.61
C ARG A 559 27.23 -5.44 -14.46
N ASP A 560 26.86 -6.12 -15.54
CA ASP A 560 27.81 -6.78 -16.45
C ASP A 560 28.62 -5.77 -17.27
N GLU A 561 29.42 -6.25 -18.21
CA GLU A 561 30.27 -5.43 -19.10
C GLU A 561 29.49 -4.45 -19.99
N ASN A 562 28.20 -4.71 -20.21
CA ASN A 562 27.29 -3.84 -20.96
C ASN A 562 26.45 -2.96 -20.04
N GLY A 563 26.70 -3.00 -18.73
CA GLY A 563 25.96 -2.26 -17.74
C GLY A 563 24.57 -2.85 -17.45
N ILE A 564 24.27 -4.08 -17.87
CA ILE A 564 23.00 -4.77 -17.60
C ILE A 564 23.06 -5.38 -16.20
N SER A 565 22.03 -5.14 -15.39
CA SER A 565 21.97 -5.66 -14.02
C SER A 565 21.85 -7.19 -13.98
N PHE A 566 22.39 -7.81 -12.94
CA PHE A 566 22.26 -9.25 -12.69
C PHE A 566 22.26 -9.56 -11.20
N SER A 567 21.84 -10.78 -10.86
CA SER A 567 21.89 -11.36 -9.52
C SER A 567 22.61 -12.70 -9.55
N ASN A 568 23.36 -13.03 -8.50
CA ASN A 568 24.10 -14.28 -8.35
C ASN A 568 24.37 -14.58 -6.86
N ILE A 569 25.31 -15.49 -6.58
CA ILE A 569 25.79 -15.74 -5.21
C ILE A 569 27.31 -15.64 -5.14
N THR A 570 27.81 -15.34 -3.94
CA THR A 570 29.22 -15.40 -3.57
C THR A 570 29.37 -16.29 -2.34
N TRP A 571 30.31 -17.23 -2.39
CA TRP A 571 30.41 -18.27 -1.37
C TRP A 571 31.83 -18.51 -0.88
N SER A 572 31.95 -19.11 0.30
CA SER A 572 33.23 -19.48 0.92
C SER A 572 33.14 -20.87 1.55
N LYS A 573 34.15 -21.70 1.33
CA LYS A 573 34.28 -23.06 1.90
C LYS A 573 35.29 -23.16 3.06
N ASP A 574 35.98 -22.07 3.37
CA ASP A 574 37.12 -22.05 4.29
C ASP A 574 36.92 -21.14 5.51
N GLY A 575 35.65 -20.88 5.86
CA GLY A 575 35.28 -20.00 6.97
C GLY A 575 35.49 -18.52 6.63
N GLY A 576 35.21 -18.12 5.39
CA GLY A 576 35.27 -16.73 4.95
C GLY A 576 36.68 -16.17 4.75
N LYS A 577 37.70 -17.03 4.59
CA LYS A 577 39.07 -16.59 4.30
C LYS A 577 39.22 -16.25 2.81
N THR A 578 38.63 -17.06 1.94
CA THR A 578 38.53 -16.81 0.50
C THR A 578 37.08 -16.89 0.05
N TRP A 579 36.75 -16.12 -1.00
CA TRP A 579 35.41 -16.02 -1.54
C TRP A 579 35.42 -16.24 -3.04
N THR A 580 34.43 -16.98 -3.54
CA THR A 580 34.25 -17.29 -4.96
C THR A 580 32.88 -16.82 -5.44
N THR A 581 32.86 -16.18 -6.61
CA THR A 581 31.64 -15.61 -7.22
C THR A 581 31.10 -16.53 -8.30
N SER A 582 29.80 -16.83 -8.25
CA SER A 582 29.12 -17.69 -9.22
C SER A 582 28.84 -16.98 -10.56
N ASN A 583 28.38 -17.74 -11.56
CA ASN A 583 27.77 -17.14 -12.76
C ASN A 583 26.46 -16.42 -12.39
N PRO A 584 26.08 -15.37 -13.15
CA PRO A 584 24.75 -14.76 -13.06
C PRO A 584 23.63 -15.81 -13.15
N ALA A 585 22.67 -15.75 -12.21
CA ALA A 585 21.48 -16.58 -12.25
C ALA A 585 20.49 -16.09 -13.31
N TYR A 586 20.43 -14.78 -13.51
CA TYR A 586 19.57 -14.12 -14.48
C TYR A 586 20.07 -12.69 -14.75
N LYS A 587 19.62 -12.06 -15.85
CA LYS A 587 19.91 -10.65 -16.21
C LYS A 587 18.67 -9.76 -16.12
N ASP A 588 18.86 -8.46 -15.98
CA ASP A 588 17.83 -7.46 -15.69
C ASP A 588 17.08 -7.71 -14.38
N VAL A 589 17.85 -8.14 -13.38
CA VAL A 589 17.45 -8.40 -12.00
C VAL A 589 18.49 -7.78 -11.05
N THR A 590 18.09 -7.50 -9.81
CA THR A 590 18.97 -6.81 -8.83
C THR A 590 18.96 -7.50 -7.46
N GLU A 591 18.23 -6.95 -6.49
CA GLU A 591 18.25 -7.40 -5.10
C GLU A 591 17.69 -8.81 -4.98
N CYS A 592 18.41 -9.68 -4.28
CA CYS A 592 18.05 -11.10 -4.21
C CYS A 592 18.34 -11.70 -2.83
N MET A 593 17.68 -12.83 -2.57
CA MET A 593 17.83 -13.60 -1.33
C MET A 593 17.96 -15.09 -1.68
N VAL A 594 18.77 -15.81 -0.91
CA VAL A 594 19.10 -17.21 -1.15
C VAL A 594 18.62 -18.11 -0.01
N ALA A 595 18.08 -19.28 -0.35
CA ALA A 595 17.72 -20.32 0.60
C ALA A 595 18.17 -21.70 0.09
N GLN A 596 18.62 -22.58 0.99
CA GLN A 596 18.90 -23.98 0.64
C GLN A 596 17.62 -24.81 0.80
N LEU A 597 17.15 -25.45 -0.27
CA LEU A 597 15.96 -26.31 -0.25
C LEU A 597 16.24 -27.65 0.46
N GLU A 598 15.21 -28.48 0.63
CA GLU A 598 15.34 -29.81 1.25
C GLU A 598 16.19 -30.77 0.43
N ASP A 599 16.14 -30.68 -0.90
CA ASP A 599 16.95 -31.49 -1.82
C ASP A 599 18.43 -31.05 -1.88
N GLY A 600 18.80 -30.01 -1.13
CA GLY A 600 20.15 -29.46 -1.08
C GLY A 600 20.45 -28.39 -2.12
N SER A 601 19.57 -28.19 -3.12
CA SER A 601 19.69 -27.12 -4.10
C SER A 601 19.56 -25.74 -3.46
N LEU A 602 20.13 -24.72 -4.10
CA LEU A 602 19.97 -23.33 -3.69
C LEU A 602 18.92 -22.67 -4.56
N MET A 603 17.92 -22.05 -3.93
CA MET A 603 16.94 -21.18 -4.57
C MET A 603 17.38 -19.72 -4.40
N LEU A 604 17.45 -18.98 -5.51
CA LEU A 604 17.68 -17.54 -5.53
C LEU A 604 16.40 -16.83 -5.97
N ASN A 605 15.86 -15.97 -5.11
CA ASN A 605 14.65 -15.19 -5.35
C ASN A 605 15.05 -13.71 -5.56
N MET A 606 14.77 -13.18 -6.74
CA MET A 606 15.34 -11.94 -7.26
C MET A 606 14.26 -10.92 -7.61
N ARG A 607 14.56 -9.65 -7.29
CA ARG A 607 13.82 -8.48 -7.76
C ARG A 607 13.97 -8.35 -9.27
N ASP A 608 12.86 -8.30 -9.97
CA ASP A 608 12.83 -8.27 -11.44
C ASP A 608 12.48 -6.86 -11.95
N ASN A 609 13.39 -6.22 -12.70
CA ASN A 609 13.19 -4.84 -13.17
C ASN A 609 12.05 -4.75 -14.20
N ARG A 610 11.73 -5.85 -14.88
CA ARG A 610 10.65 -5.92 -15.88
C ARG A 610 9.26 -5.68 -15.28
N ASN A 611 9.13 -5.75 -13.96
CA ASN A 611 7.89 -5.45 -13.26
C ASN A 611 7.54 -3.94 -13.30
N ARG A 612 8.50 -3.06 -13.59
CA ARG A 612 8.24 -1.61 -13.72
C ARG A 612 7.35 -1.34 -14.91
N GLY A 613 6.10 -0.94 -14.64
CA GLY A 613 5.12 -0.65 -15.68
C GLY A 613 4.49 -1.89 -16.33
N ASN A 614 4.73 -3.10 -15.80
CA ASN A 614 4.15 -4.35 -16.30
C ASN A 614 3.39 -5.10 -15.19
N TYR A 615 2.08 -5.30 -15.40
CA TYR A 615 1.18 -5.91 -14.42
C TYR A 615 0.68 -7.30 -14.82
N THR A 616 0.87 -7.71 -16.08
CA THR A 616 0.32 -8.98 -16.61
C THR A 616 1.22 -10.17 -16.33
N GLU A 617 2.53 -9.97 -16.27
CA GLU A 617 3.53 -11.00 -15.96
C GLU A 617 4.34 -10.68 -14.70
N ASN A 618 3.69 -10.02 -13.72
CA ASN A 618 4.37 -9.51 -12.53
C ASN A 618 4.84 -10.64 -11.60
N GLY A 619 6.06 -10.52 -11.10
CA GLY A 619 6.50 -11.25 -9.91
C GLY A 619 8.00 -11.41 -9.79
N ARG A 620 8.43 -12.02 -8.69
CA ARG A 620 9.83 -12.36 -8.40
C ARG A 620 10.39 -13.29 -9.47
N ARG A 621 11.62 -13.04 -9.93
CA ARG A 621 12.39 -13.99 -10.73
C ARG A 621 12.98 -15.03 -9.80
N ILE A 622 12.83 -16.32 -10.10
CA ILE A 622 13.29 -17.40 -9.22
C ILE A 622 14.10 -18.41 -10.05
N CYS A 623 15.33 -18.67 -9.63
CA CYS A 623 16.19 -19.71 -10.22
C CYS A 623 16.74 -20.63 -9.13
N THR A 624 17.10 -21.85 -9.51
CA THR A 624 17.76 -22.83 -8.64
C THR A 624 19.10 -23.31 -9.20
N THR A 625 19.99 -23.77 -8.33
CA THR A 625 21.29 -24.35 -8.67
C THR A 625 21.67 -25.49 -7.71
N THR A 626 22.37 -26.50 -8.21
CA THR A 626 22.93 -27.61 -7.42
C THR A 626 24.46 -27.62 -7.39
N ASP A 627 25.10 -26.67 -8.08
CA ASP A 627 26.55 -26.63 -8.33
C ASP A 627 27.19 -25.30 -7.89
N LEU A 628 26.58 -24.65 -6.89
CA LEU A 628 26.99 -23.33 -6.36
C LEU A 628 27.00 -22.23 -7.44
N GLY A 629 26.04 -22.30 -8.36
CA GLY A 629 25.77 -21.28 -9.36
C GLY A 629 26.72 -21.30 -10.55
N VAL A 630 27.32 -22.47 -10.86
CA VAL A 630 27.97 -22.68 -12.16
C VAL A 630 26.88 -22.72 -13.25
N THR A 631 25.79 -23.43 -12.99
CA THR A 631 24.58 -23.43 -13.82
C THR A 631 23.35 -23.07 -12.99
N TRP A 632 22.34 -22.50 -13.67
CA TRP A 632 21.07 -22.09 -13.06
C TRP A 632 19.90 -22.57 -13.91
N THR A 633 18.84 -23.03 -13.24
CA THR A 633 17.58 -23.42 -13.87
C THR A 633 16.48 -22.49 -13.37
N GLU A 634 15.66 -21.96 -14.27
CA GLU A 634 14.51 -21.15 -13.86
C GLU A 634 13.46 -22.02 -13.16
N HIS A 635 12.98 -21.58 -11.99
CA HIS A 635 12.00 -22.32 -11.20
C HIS A 635 10.59 -22.17 -11.79
N PRO A 636 9.72 -23.20 -11.80
CA PRO A 636 8.40 -23.15 -12.43
C PRO A 636 7.46 -22.03 -11.93
N THR A 637 7.68 -21.55 -10.70
CA THR A 637 6.89 -20.48 -10.05
C THR A 637 7.42 -19.06 -10.31
N SER A 638 8.55 -18.94 -11.00
CA SER A 638 9.15 -17.66 -11.39
C SER A 638 8.17 -16.78 -12.15
N ARG A 639 8.08 -15.50 -11.77
CA ARG A 639 7.11 -14.49 -12.24
C ARG A 639 5.63 -14.91 -12.19
N LYS A 640 5.28 -15.78 -11.24
CA LYS A 640 3.88 -16.24 -11.07
C LYS A 640 3.44 -16.20 -9.62
N ALA A 641 4.19 -16.87 -8.75
CA ALA A 641 3.71 -17.13 -7.38
C ALA A 641 3.80 -15.92 -6.44
N LEU A 642 4.76 -15.02 -6.66
CA LEU A 642 5.12 -13.95 -5.74
C LEU A 642 5.14 -12.60 -6.47
N ILE A 643 4.04 -11.86 -6.40
CA ILE A 643 3.95 -10.49 -6.96
C ILE A 643 4.86 -9.50 -6.23
N GLU A 644 5.25 -8.41 -6.90
CA GLU A 644 6.05 -7.33 -6.31
C GLU A 644 5.94 -5.98 -7.05
N PRO A 645 6.26 -4.85 -6.40
CA PRO A 645 6.31 -3.53 -7.04
C PRO A 645 7.75 -3.15 -7.46
N THR A 646 8.56 -4.13 -7.88
CA THR A 646 10.02 -3.97 -8.10
C THR A 646 10.74 -3.50 -6.82
N CYS A 647 10.80 -4.36 -5.80
CA CYS A 647 11.34 -4.03 -4.48
C CYS A 647 12.22 -5.17 -3.94
N MET A 648 12.93 -4.99 -2.83
CA MET A 648 13.56 -6.10 -2.14
C MET A 648 12.49 -7.05 -1.57
N GLY A 649 12.76 -8.34 -1.55
CA GLY A 649 11.90 -9.35 -0.92
C GLY A 649 12.73 -10.35 -0.13
N SER A 650 12.42 -10.51 1.15
CA SER A 650 13.12 -11.46 2.03
C SER A 650 12.69 -12.89 1.72
N LEU A 651 13.63 -13.82 1.63
CA LEU A 651 13.36 -15.26 1.57
C LEU A 651 14.20 -15.95 2.65
N HIS A 652 13.56 -16.74 3.51
CA HIS A 652 14.22 -17.42 4.63
C HIS A 652 13.73 -18.86 4.75
N LYS A 653 14.66 -19.79 5.01
CA LYS A 653 14.33 -21.19 5.35
C LYS A 653 14.23 -21.33 6.86
N HIS A 654 13.12 -21.90 7.32
CA HIS A 654 12.89 -22.20 8.73
C HIS A 654 12.59 -23.69 8.90
N ILE A 655 13.07 -24.29 10.01
CA ILE A 655 12.76 -25.67 10.36
C ILE A 655 11.81 -25.66 11.55
N ARG A 656 10.62 -26.23 11.36
CA ARG A 656 9.59 -26.35 12.39
C ARG A 656 9.09 -27.79 12.47
N LYS A 657 9.14 -28.41 13.65
CA LYS A 657 8.72 -29.80 13.90
C LYS A 657 9.35 -30.78 12.90
N GLY A 658 10.64 -30.56 12.59
CA GLY A 658 11.42 -31.35 11.64
C GLY A 658 11.08 -31.14 10.15
N LYS A 659 10.19 -30.20 9.81
CA LYS A 659 9.80 -29.89 8.42
C LYS A 659 10.38 -28.55 7.96
N SER A 660 10.80 -28.48 6.70
CA SER A 660 11.24 -27.22 6.09
C SER A 660 10.04 -26.34 5.73
N LEU A 661 10.15 -25.06 6.06
CA LEU A 661 9.27 -24.00 5.63
C LEU A 661 10.09 -22.96 4.88
N LEU A 662 9.58 -22.47 3.75
CA LEU A 662 10.07 -21.23 3.16
C LEU A 662 9.16 -20.09 3.58
N LEU A 663 9.75 -19.02 4.10
CA LEU A 663 9.06 -17.78 4.43
C LEU A 663 9.50 -16.69 3.47
N PHE A 664 8.54 -15.92 2.98
CA PHE A 664 8.78 -14.81 2.08
C PHE A 664 8.08 -13.55 2.59
N SER A 665 8.76 -12.41 2.55
CA SER A 665 8.18 -11.12 2.92
C SER A 665 8.50 -10.03 1.91
N ASN A 666 7.47 -9.34 1.45
CA ASN A 666 7.58 -8.15 0.61
C ASN A 666 6.29 -7.31 0.66
N PRO A 667 6.27 -6.12 0.04
CA PRO A 667 5.02 -5.45 -0.31
C PRO A 667 4.24 -6.30 -1.31
N ALA A 668 3.10 -6.87 -0.91
CA ALA A 668 2.28 -7.76 -1.73
C ALA A 668 1.35 -6.96 -2.67
N ASN A 669 1.96 -6.13 -3.50
CA ASN A 669 1.29 -5.25 -4.45
C ASN A 669 2.14 -5.13 -5.72
N GLN A 670 1.53 -5.01 -6.89
CA GLN A 670 2.24 -5.03 -8.17
C GLN A 670 2.90 -3.69 -8.55
N SER A 671 2.51 -2.58 -7.93
CA SER A 671 2.90 -1.23 -8.38
C SER A 671 3.37 -0.30 -7.27
N VAL A 672 2.84 -0.45 -6.05
CA VAL A 672 3.16 0.43 -4.91
C VAL A 672 3.72 -0.39 -3.75
N ARG A 673 4.64 0.19 -2.98
CA ARG A 673 5.19 -0.43 -1.76
C ARG A 673 4.21 -0.30 -0.59
N THR A 674 3.09 -1.00 -0.67
CA THR A 674 2.03 -1.14 0.36
C THR A 674 1.79 -2.62 0.67
N ASN A 675 1.01 -2.91 1.70
CA ASN A 675 0.62 -4.29 2.05
C ASN A 675 1.83 -5.20 2.33
N MET A 676 2.73 -4.77 3.22
CA MET A 676 3.83 -5.61 3.69
C MET A 676 3.27 -6.91 4.24
N THR A 677 3.64 -8.04 3.65
CA THR A 677 2.99 -9.34 3.90
C THR A 677 4.01 -10.44 4.07
N LEU A 678 3.86 -11.24 5.12
CA LEU A 678 4.59 -12.49 5.31
C LEU A 678 3.78 -13.64 4.69
N LYS A 679 4.44 -14.49 3.92
CA LYS A 679 3.89 -15.67 3.24
C LYS A 679 4.69 -16.90 3.62
N VAL A 680 4.03 -18.05 3.76
CA VAL A 680 4.68 -19.32 4.07
C VAL A 680 4.37 -20.37 3.01
N SER A 681 5.42 -21.07 2.55
CA SER A 681 5.35 -22.26 1.71
C SER A 681 5.82 -23.48 2.51
N THR A 682 5.10 -24.58 2.33
CA THR A 682 5.38 -25.88 2.98
C THR A 682 5.90 -26.93 1.99
N ASP A 683 6.14 -26.53 0.74
CA ASP A 683 6.41 -27.40 -0.40
C ASP A 683 7.59 -26.87 -1.25
N ASN A 684 8.61 -26.33 -0.58
CA ASN A 684 9.83 -25.80 -1.18
C ASN A 684 9.59 -24.68 -2.21
N GLY A 685 8.56 -23.85 -2.01
CA GLY A 685 8.29 -22.65 -2.80
C GLY A 685 7.40 -22.88 -4.03
N ASN A 686 6.82 -24.08 -4.15
CA ASN A 686 5.87 -24.41 -5.23
C ASN A 686 4.52 -23.73 -5.04
N THR A 687 4.01 -23.63 -3.81
CA THR A 687 2.76 -22.94 -3.50
C THR A 687 2.88 -22.00 -2.29
N TRP A 688 2.06 -20.94 -2.31
CA TRP A 688 2.00 -19.91 -1.27
C TRP A 688 0.53 -19.60 -0.94
N PRO A 689 -0.19 -20.51 -0.25
CA PRO A 689 -1.63 -20.38 -0.03
C PRO A 689 -1.98 -19.07 0.69
N GLU A 690 -3.06 -18.38 0.31
CA GLU A 690 -3.54 -17.16 0.99
C GLU A 690 -3.83 -17.42 2.48
N SER A 691 -4.26 -18.64 2.81
CA SER A 691 -4.46 -19.09 4.20
C SER A 691 -3.17 -19.11 5.02
N TYR A 692 -1.98 -19.09 4.41
CA TYR A 692 -0.67 -19.03 5.09
C TYR A 692 0.02 -17.67 4.90
N GLN A 693 -0.77 -16.61 4.68
CA GLN A 693 -0.28 -15.25 4.59
C GLN A 693 -0.83 -14.40 5.74
N THR A 694 -0.05 -13.40 6.16
CA THR A 694 -0.52 -12.33 7.06
C THR A 694 0.03 -11.00 6.56
N GLU A 695 -0.87 -10.04 6.38
CA GLU A 695 -0.48 -8.64 6.22
C GLU A 695 0.00 -8.10 7.57
N LEU A 696 1.09 -7.34 7.54
CA LEU A 696 1.75 -6.74 8.70
C LEU A 696 1.56 -5.22 8.73
N ASP A 697 1.52 -4.60 7.56
CA ASP A 697 1.41 -3.16 7.40
C ASP A 697 0.77 -2.81 6.05
N GLN A 698 -0.45 -2.28 6.09
CA GLN A 698 -1.22 -1.97 4.88
C GLN A 698 -0.76 -0.70 4.15
N TYR A 699 -0.12 0.23 4.87
CA TYR A 699 0.18 1.56 4.31
C TYR A 699 1.52 1.62 3.59
N ARG A 700 1.75 2.72 2.89
CA ARG A 700 2.95 2.90 2.07
C ARG A 700 4.19 3.03 2.95
N SER A 701 5.25 2.33 2.56
CA SER A 701 6.58 2.45 3.16
C SER A 701 7.69 2.40 2.10
N ALA A 702 8.94 2.36 2.54
CA ALA A 702 10.07 2.14 1.66
C ALA A 702 10.23 0.65 1.24
N GLY A 703 9.58 -0.28 1.94
CA GLY A 703 9.22 -1.62 1.46
C GLY A 703 10.24 -2.75 1.65
N TYR A 704 11.43 -2.51 2.21
CA TYR A 704 12.42 -3.58 2.41
C TYR A 704 12.10 -4.37 3.69
N SER A 705 12.45 -5.65 3.73
CA SER A 705 12.25 -6.50 4.90
C SER A 705 13.32 -7.59 5.01
N CYS A 706 13.51 -8.14 6.20
CA CYS A 706 14.42 -9.25 6.45
C CYS A 706 13.88 -10.17 7.56
N ILE A 707 13.79 -11.47 7.29
CA ILE A 707 13.25 -12.49 8.20
C ILE A 707 14.40 -13.23 8.90
N THR A 708 14.18 -13.66 10.13
CA THR A 708 15.04 -14.62 10.83
C THR A 708 14.24 -15.58 11.70
N SER A 709 14.87 -16.63 12.21
CA SER A 709 14.26 -17.59 13.15
C SER A 709 14.60 -17.23 14.59
N ILE A 710 13.61 -16.90 15.41
CA ILE A 710 13.82 -16.63 16.84
C ILE A 710 13.87 -17.96 17.61
N ASN A 711 12.90 -18.82 17.35
CA ASN A 711 12.81 -20.19 17.86
C ASN A 711 11.96 -21.04 16.89
N GLU A 712 11.71 -22.31 17.22
CA GLU A 712 10.99 -23.27 16.35
C GLU A 712 9.56 -22.83 15.95
N ASP A 713 8.86 -22.07 16.78
CA ASP A 713 7.48 -21.65 16.53
C ASP A 713 7.35 -20.14 16.26
N THR A 714 8.46 -19.40 16.23
CA THR A 714 8.44 -17.94 16.13
C THR A 714 9.53 -17.43 15.19
N VAL A 715 9.12 -16.62 14.23
CA VAL A 715 10.04 -15.89 13.35
C VAL A 715 10.08 -14.41 13.72
N GLY A 716 11.23 -13.79 13.52
CA GLY A 716 11.41 -12.36 13.64
C GLY A 716 11.41 -11.73 12.26
N ILE A 717 10.80 -10.56 12.13
CA ILE A 717 10.86 -9.77 10.90
C ILE A 717 11.25 -8.34 11.23
N LEU A 718 12.25 -7.83 10.51
CA LEU A 718 12.65 -6.43 10.52
C LEU A 718 12.29 -5.82 9.17
N TYR A 719 11.56 -4.70 9.15
CA TYR A 719 11.14 -4.10 7.89
C TYR A 719 10.94 -2.59 7.97
N GLU A 720 10.96 -1.94 6.81
CA GLU A 720 10.64 -0.54 6.67
C GLU A 720 9.12 -0.36 6.64
N SER A 721 8.58 0.34 7.63
CA SER A 721 7.15 0.40 7.92
C SER A 721 6.57 1.79 7.62
N SER A 722 5.25 1.86 7.52
CA SER A 722 4.52 3.12 7.60
C SER A 722 4.55 3.75 9.00
N GLN A 723 4.90 2.97 10.03
CA GLN A 723 4.83 3.38 11.43
C GLN A 723 6.16 3.84 12.01
N ALA A 724 7.29 3.36 11.52
CA ALA A 724 8.64 3.81 11.87
C ALA A 724 9.61 3.47 10.73
N GLN A 725 10.82 4.06 10.74
CA GLN A 725 11.80 3.78 9.69
C GLN A 725 12.18 2.31 9.65
N LEU A 726 12.38 1.68 10.82
CA LEU A 726 12.53 0.23 10.96
C LEU A 726 11.66 -0.28 12.10
N VAL A 727 10.88 -1.31 11.81
CA VAL A 727 10.00 -2.00 12.75
C VAL A 727 10.43 -3.45 12.90
N PHE A 728 10.53 -3.92 14.14
CA PHE A 728 10.69 -5.33 14.45
C PHE A 728 9.38 -5.93 14.98
N GLN A 729 9.02 -7.11 14.49
CA GLN A 729 7.89 -7.90 15.02
C GLN A 729 8.27 -9.38 15.19
N GLN A 730 7.64 -10.01 16.17
CA GLN A 730 7.61 -11.46 16.31
C GLN A 730 6.32 -12.00 15.70
N ILE A 731 6.42 -13.04 14.88
CA ILE A 731 5.27 -13.72 14.27
C ILE A 731 5.28 -15.18 14.68
N SER A 732 4.19 -15.63 15.29
CA SER A 732 4.06 -17.02 15.72
C SER A 732 3.58 -17.87 14.55
N LEU A 733 4.30 -18.93 14.21
CA LEU A 733 3.90 -19.84 13.15
C LEU A 733 2.65 -20.65 13.51
N ASN A 734 2.35 -20.79 14.81
CA ASN A 734 1.10 -21.41 15.28
C ASN A 734 -0.14 -20.62 14.80
N GLU A 735 -0.06 -19.28 14.77
CA GLU A 735 -1.18 -18.44 14.35
C GLU A 735 -1.42 -18.50 12.83
N LEU A 736 -0.38 -18.79 12.06
CA LEU A 736 -0.43 -18.88 10.60
C LEU A 736 -0.84 -20.27 10.11
N LEU A 737 -0.33 -21.32 10.75
CA LEU A 737 -0.41 -22.69 10.26
C LEU A 737 -1.39 -23.59 11.04
N ASP A 738 -1.57 -23.38 12.34
CA ASP A 738 -2.25 -24.35 13.21
C ASP A 738 -3.65 -23.87 13.67
N ASN A 739 -3.85 -22.57 13.87
CA ASN A 739 -5.08 -22.00 14.48
C ASN A 739 -6.19 -21.61 13.48
N LYS A 740 -6.26 -22.21 12.28
CA LYS A 740 -7.31 -21.90 11.30
C LYS A 740 -8.33 -23.05 11.21
N PRO A 741 -9.65 -22.77 11.12
CA PRO A 741 -10.66 -23.80 10.95
C PRO A 741 -10.33 -24.63 9.71
N LYS A 742 -10.30 -25.96 9.87
CA LYS A 742 -10.05 -26.89 8.76
C LYS A 742 -11.06 -26.59 7.66
N GLN A 743 -10.58 -26.19 6.48
CA GLN A 743 -11.41 -26.16 5.29
C GLN A 743 -11.84 -27.60 5.02
N ASN A 744 -13.14 -27.89 5.16
CA ASN A 744 -13.70 -29.14 4.69
C ASN A 744 -13.41 -29.21 3.18
N LYS A 745 -12.71 -30.27 2.78
CA LYS A 745 -12.37 -30.58 1.39
C LYS A 745 -13.62 -30.80 0.54
#